data_AF-A0A317IH80-F1
#
_entry.id   AF-A0A317IH80-F1
#
_cell.length_a   1.000
_cell.length_b   1.000
_cell.length_c   1.000
_cell.angle_alpha   90.00
_cell.angle_beta   90.00
_cell.angle_gamma   90.00
#
_symmetry.space_group_name_H-M   'P 1'
#
loop_
_entity.id
_entity.type
_entity.pdbx_description
1 polymer ?
#
loop_
_entity_poly.entity_id
_entity_poly.type
_entity_poly.pdbx_seq_one_letter_code
_entity_poly.pdbx_strand_id
1 'polypeptide(L)'
;MGQLTVDLSARIEALKAKTTAKTRTGVAFPRYFTPRLEAGKTPYDEAQWETRTASIGNDKGSVIFEQRDVEAPADWSQTATNIVASKYFYGKLGSPERETSVAQLVQRVVDTLTGWGIKDRYFRAPEDAENFRNELAHLMLTQKACFNSPVWFNVGVKEARGYGWIYDEKEDRVAKLESGVQRPQCSACFIVSVKDSLESILDLAKTEGMLFKWGSGTGSNLSPLREEDAVLSGGGRASGPLSFMKGFDAFAGVIKSGGKTRRAAKMVILNADHPDIEQFIWCKAKEEKKAYTLVEAGYDSSLDGDAYSSIFFQNANNSVRVSDDFMQAAAQDGEWWTKSVATGQPVNRYKSRDLLQQIAEATYQCGDPGMQFDTTVNRWHPCKNTARINASNPCSEYMFLDDSACNLSSLNLMKFVGPDGQFDVEAFRHAVDTMIMAQEIIVDNASYPTQKIGENSHNFRPLGLGYANLGALLMSMGVPYDSDQGREYAGAITAVMCGQAYLTSSRIAATTGPFPGYEVNEQPFLEVIRMHRDAAGRLNRNLLPTALFQGAQQCWDDAYDSGRRSGYRNAQVTVIAPTGTIGFMMDCDTTGIEPDLALIKYKKLVGGGVIKIVNNTVPQALIKLGYSPDQVEQIVTHIDSTGTIEGAPQIKPEHLAVFDCSFRPQNGTRAIHYMGHVRMMAAVQPFISGAISKTINMPEESTVEDI
;
A
#
# COMPACT_ATOMS: atom_id res chain seq x y z
N MET A 1 -27.54 -26.93 -17.24
CA MET A 1 -27.84 -26.32 -15.93
C MET A 1 -27.36 -24.89 -16.00
N GLY A 2 -28.27 -23.91 -15.94
CA GLY A 2 -27.98 -22.52 -16.29
C GLY A 2 -27.03 -21.84 -15.29
N GLN A 3 -25.96 -21.24 -15.80
CA GLN A 3 -25.14 -20.28 -15.08
C GLN A 3 -25.99 -19.05 -14.76
N LEU A 4 -26.27 -18.85 -13.48
CA LEU A 4 -26.76 -17.58 -12.94
C LEU A 4 -25.61 -16.57 -12.98
N THR A 5 -25.47 -15.86 -14.10
CA THR A 5 -24.78 -14.57 -14.10
C THR A 5 -25.63 -13.60 -13.29
N VAL A 6 -25.21 -13.33 -12.05
CA VAL A 6 -25.87 -12.35 -11.20
C VAL A 6 -25.60 -10.97 -11.78
N ASP A 7 -26.62 -10.36 -12.37
CA ASP A 7 -26.56 -8.99 -12.85
C ASP A 7 -26.46 -8.03 -11.65
N LEU A 8 -25.23 -7.59 -11.37
CA LEU A 8 -24.89 -6.65 -10.32
C LEU A 8 -25.72 -5.36 -10.43
N SER A 9 -26.10 -4.98 -11.65
CA SER A 9 -26.87 -3.77 -11.98
C SER A 9 -28.27 -3.81 -11.38
N ALA A 10 -28.97 -4.95 -11.55
CA ALA A 10 -30.33 -5.15 -11.04
C ALA A 10 -30.39 -5.17 -9.50
N ARG A 11 -29.37 -5.73 -8.83
CA ARG A 11 -29.28 -5.69 -7.36
C ARG A 11 -28.97 -4.28 -6.83
N ILE A 12 -28.22 -3.47 -7.58
CA ILE A 12 -27.88 -2.09 -7.22
C ILE A 12 -29.06 -1.13 -7.45
N GLU A 13 -29.90 -1.33 -8.45
CA GLU A 13 -31.12 -0.51 -8.57
C GLU A 13 -32.10 -0.73 -7.41
N ALA A 14 -32.20 -1.96 -6.89
CA ALA A 14 -32.97 -2.23 -5.67
C ALA A 14 -32.37 -1.53 -4.42
N LEU A 15 -31.06 -1.28 -4.40
CA LEU A 15 -30.35 -0.57 -3.31
C LEU A 15 -30.66 0.93 -3.27
N LYS A 16 -30.96 1.56 -4.42
CA LYS A 16 -31.26 3.00 -4.50
C LYS A 16 -32.58 3.39 -3.87
N ALA A 17 -33.54 2.46 -3.75
CA ALA A 17 -34.92 2.78 -3.39
C ALA A 17 -35.17 3.07 -1.89
N LYS A 18 -34.16 3.02 -1.00
CA LYS A 18 -34.38 3.10 0.46
C LYS A 18 -33.46 4.02 1.27
N THR A 19 -32.61 4.82 0.66
CA THR A 19 -31.83 5.83 1.41
C THR A 19 -32.65 7.10 1.58
N THR A 20 -33.49 7.14 2.61
CA THR A 20 -34.04 8.43 3.08
C THR A 20 -32.86 9.32 3.46
N ALA A 21 -32.80 10.51 2.89
CA ALA A 21 -31.77 11.51 3.15
C ALA A 21 -31.75 11.88 4.65
N LYS A 22 -31.03 11.09 5.45
CA LYS A 22 -30.73 11.44 6.84
C LYS A 22 -29.89 12.71 6.80
N THR A 23 -30.37 13.74 7.47
CA THR A 23 -29.70 15.03 7.58
C THR A 23 -28.33 14.79 8.22
N ARG A 24 -27.23 15.06 7.50
CA ARG A 24 -25.87 14.92 8.05
C ARG A 24 -25.72 15.85 9.26
N THR A 25 -25.49 15.28 10.44
CA THR A 25 -25.31 16.04 11.70
C THR A 25 -23.84 16.35 12.00
N GLY A 26 -22.92 15.71 11.29
CA GLY A 26 -21.48 15.90 11.42
C GLY A 26 -20.86 15.24 12.66
N VAL A 27 -19.57 14.97 12.57
CA VAL A 27 -18.74 14.39 13.63
C VAL A 27 -18.10 15.52 14.45
N ALA A 28 -18.13 15.39 15.78
CA ALA A 28 -17.35 16.27 16.65
C ALA A 28 -15.87 15.87 16.58
N PHE A 29 -14.97 16.83 16.48
CA PHE A 29 -13.55 16.59 16.26
C PHE A 29 -12.71 17.39 17.28
N PRO A 30 -12.33 16.77 18.41
CA PRO A 30 -11.55 17.44 19.45
C PRO A 30 -10.08 17.62 19.02
N ARG A 31 -9.37 18.57 19.66
CA ARG A 31 -7.91 18.72 19.51
C ARG A 31 -7.17 17.71 20.37
N TYR A 32 -6.04 17.20 19.88
CA TYR A 32 -5.12 16.33 20.63
C TYR A 32 -3.66 16.74 20.45
N PHE A 33 -3.22 16.99 19.20
CA PHE A 33 -1.86 17.47 18.93
C PHE A 33 -1.74 18.98 19.05
N THR A 34 -2.85 19.70 18.89
CA THR A 34 -2.90 21.17 18.94
C THR A 34 -3.65 21.76 20.15
N PRO A 35 -3.70 21.13 21.35
CA PRO A 35 -4.57 21.56 22.44
C PRO A 35 -4.11 22.88 23.08
N ARG A 36 -2.82 23.22 22.89
CA ARG A 36 -2.19 24.44 23.42
C ARG A 36 -1.98 25.52 22.35
N LEU A 37 -2.46 25.29 21.13
CA LEU A 37 -2.35 26.24 20.03
C LEU A 37 -3.12 27.51 20.40
N GLU A 38 -2.41 28.65 20.47
CA GLU A 38 -2.98 29.95 20.84
C GLU A 38 -4.09 30.37 19.86
N ALA A 39 -5.06 31.16 20.33
CA ALA A 39 -6.14 31.66 19.50
C ALA A 39 -5.59 32.46 18.30
N GLY A 40 -6.01 32.10 17.09
CA GLY A 40 -5.59 32.74 15.84
C GLY A 40 -4.25 32.25 15.28
N LYS A 41 -3.52 31.38 15.99
CA LYS A 41 -2.34 30.69 15.45
C LYS A 41 -2.72 29.36 14.81
N THR A 42 -1.86 28.89 13.92
CA THR A 42 -1.94 27.61 13.21
C THR A 42 -0.68 26.79 13.46
N PRO A 43 -0.68 25.47 13.18
CA PRO A 43 0.54 24.65 13.27
C PRO A 43 1.71 25.15 12.41
N TYR A 44 1.43 25.93 11.36
CA TYR A 44 2.46 26.54 10.52
C TYR A 44 3.24 27.63 11.27
N ASP A 45 2.60 28.32 12.22
CA ASP A 45 3.21 29.38 13.04
C ASP A 45 4.08 28.81 14.18
N GLU A 46 3.81 27.57 14.61
CA GLU A 46 4.62 26.86 15.61
C GLU A 46 5.85 26.17 15.02
N ALA A 47 5.83 25.87 13.71
CA ALA A 47 6.95 25.26 13.02
C ALA A 47 8.13 26.23 12.89
N GLN A 48 9.34 25.72 13.09
CA GLN A 48 10.57 26.44 12.78
C GLN A 48 10.95 26.18 11.33
N TRP A 49 11.18 27.23 10.56
CA TRP A 49 11.40 27.15 9.11
C TRP A 49 12.83 27.51 8.74
N GLU A 50 13.37 26.82 7.74
CA GLU A 50 14.68 27.10 7.16
C GLU A 50 14.61 27.11 5.64
N THR A 51 15.34 28.04 5.03
CA THR A 51 15.52 28.12 3.59
C THR A 51 16.78 27.37 3.17
N ARG A 52 16.65 26.43 2.24
CA ARG A 52 17.76 25.62 1.73
C ARG A 52 17.63 25.36 0.23
N THR A 53 18.74 24.94 -0.40
CA THR A 53 18.72 24.51 -1.80
C THR A 53 18.36 23.03 -1.87
N ALA A 54 17.32 22.68 -2.63
CA ALA A 54 17.01 21.30 -2.97
C ALA A 54 17.76 20.92 -4.25
N SER A 55 18.62 19.90 -4.18
CA SER A 55 19.43 19.46 -5.33
C SER A 55 19.54 17.93 -5.40
N ILE A 56 19.38 17.38 -6.59
CA ILE A 56 19.55 15.95 -6.89
C ILE A 56 20.55 15.85 -8.04
N GLY A 57 21.70 15.24 -7.77
CA GLY A 57 22.73 14.95 -8.77
C GLY A 57 22.62 13.52 -9.32
N ASN A 58 23.25 13.32 -10.47
CA ASN A 58 23.62 12.01 -11.00
C ASN A 58 25.05 11.65 -10.59
N ASP A 59 25.51 10.51 -11.09
CA ASP A 59 26.83 9.91 -10.87
C ASP A 59 28.01 10.64 -11.43
N LYS A 60 27.78 11.28 -12.58
CA LYS A 60 28.74 12.06 -13.34
C LYS A 60 28.88 13.45 -12.71
N GLY A 61 28.32 13.67 -11.52
CA GLY A 61 28.31 14.95 -10.81
C GLY A 61 27.41 16.00 -11.45
N SER A 62 26.58 15.63 -12.42
CA SER A 62 25.65 16.55 -13.08
C SER A 62 24.36 16.69 -12.27
N VAL A 63 23.89 17.91 -12.12
CA VAL A 63 22.62 18.21 -11.43
C VAL A 63 21.45 17.80 -12.33
N ILE A 64 20.61 16.85 -11.86
CA ILE A 64 19.36 16.43 -12.53
C ILE A 64 18.22 17.39 -12.17
N PHE A 65 18.20 17.84 -10.93
CA PHE A 65 17.19 18.75 -10.41
C PHE A 65 17.85 19.71 -9.43
N GLU A 66 17.57 21.00 -9.55
CA GLU A 66 17.90 22.00 -8.54
C GLU A 66 16.76 22.99 -8.41
N GLN A 67 16.40 23.30 -7.18
CA GLN A 67 15.54 24.41 -6.83
C GLN A 67 16.13 25.12 -5.61
N ARG A 68 16.44 26.40 -5.78
CA ARG A 68 16.93 27.26 -4.70
C ARG A 68 15.79 27.82 -3.88
N ASP A 69 16.14 28.35 -2.72
CA ASP A 69 15.22 29.07 -1.84
C ASP A 69 13.98 28.25 -1.45
N VAL A 70 14.21 26.96 -1.16
CA VAL A 70 13.15 26.05 -0.69
C VAL A 70 13.01 26.18 0.81
N GLU A 71 11.83 26.58 1.26
CA GLU A 71 11.48 26.65 2.68
C GLU A 71 10.92 25.30 3.16
N ALA A 72 11.51 24.74 4.22
CA ALA A 72 11.09 23.49 4.83
C ALA A 72 11.26 23.56 6.36
N PRO A 73 10.50 22.78 7.15
CA PRO A 73 10.70 22.74 8.60
C PRO A 73 12.13 22.35 8.95
N ALA A 74 12.73 23.02 9.95
CA ALA A 74 14.14 22.88 10.30
C ALA A 74 14.54 21.44 10.63
N ASP A 75 13.62 20.66 11.21
CA ASP A 75 13.81 19.27 11.60
C ASP A 75 13.71 18.26 10.44
N TRP A 76 13.26 18.68 9.25
CA TRP A 76 13.24 17.82 8.07
C TRP A 76 14.64 17.60 7.53
N SER A 77 14.93 16.37 7.07
CA SER A 77 16.21 16.09 6.43
C SER A 77 16.35 16.78 5.07
N GLN A 78 17.60 16.97 4.62
CA GLN A 78 17.87 17.43 3.26
C GLN A 78 17.32 16.44 2.21
N THR A 79 17.30 15.15 2.51
CA THR A 79 16.75 14.11 1.63
C THR A 79 15.24 14.29 1.46
N ALA A 80 14.50 14.47 2.56
CA ALA A 80 13.06 14.75 2.52
C ALA A 80 12.79 16.02 1.70
N THR A 81 13.54 17.08 1.95
CA THR A 81 13.43 18.35 1.21
C THR A 81 13.68 18.16 -0.30
N ASN A 82 14.74 17.44 -0.68
CA ASN A 82 15.06 17.15 -2.08
C ASN A 82 13.94 16.37 -2.77
N ILE A 83 13.40 15.34 -2.12
CA ILE A 83 12.32 14.51 -2.68
C ILE A 83 11.04 15.33 -2.82
N VAL A 84 10.70 16.13 -1.81
CA VAL A 84 9.48 16.93 -1.81
C VAL A 84 9.52 18.03 -2.86
N ALA A 85 10.61 18.78 -2.94
CA ALA A 85 10.80 19.77 -3.97
C ALA A 85 10.76 19.14 -5.37
N SER A 86 11.51 18.06 -5.61
CA SER A 86 11.59 17.47 -6.95
C SER A 86 10.30 16.80 -7.44
N LYS A 87 9.50 16.20 -6.54
CA LYS A 87 8.35 15.38 -6.94
C LYS A 87 6.99 15.99 -6.61
N TYR A 88 6.86 16.67 -5.47
CA TYR A 88 5.57 17.03 -4.89
C TYR A 88 5.19 18.50 -5.07
N PHE A 89 6.17 19.41 -5.13
CA PHE A 89 5.90 20.80 -5.46
C PHE A 89 5.22 20.92 -6.83
N TYR A 90 4.10 21.64 -6.83
CA TYR A 90 3.33 21.98 -8.01
C TYR A 90 3.99 23.12 -8.80
N GLY A 91 3.66 23.23 -10.09
CA GLY A 91 4.17 24.26 -10.98
C GLY A 91 5.48 23.87 -11.67
N LYS A 92 5.72 24.44 -12.86
CA LYS A 92 6.96 24.23 -13.63
C LYS A 92 8.12 24.96 -12.96
N LEU A 93 9.31 24.38 -12.93
CA LEU A 93 10.50 25.09 -12.43
C LEU A 93 10.69 26.44 -13.15
N GLY A 94 10.94 27.49 -12.37
CA GLY A 94 11.08 28.87 -12.84
C GLY A 94 9.77 29.59 -13.16
N SER A 95 8.61 28.94 -13.05
CA SER A 95 7.30 29.59 -13.21
C SER A 95 6.84 30.28 -11.91
N PRO A 96 6.01 31.34 -11.97
CA PRO A 96 5.43 31.98 -10.78
C PRO A 96 4.55 31.04 -9.96
N GLU A 97 3.92 30.04 -10.59
CA GLU A 97 3.10 29.04 -9.89
C GLU A 97 3.90 27.91 -9.21
N ARG A 98 5.24 27.93 -9.30
CA ARG A 98 6.09 26.93 -8.66
C ARG A 98 6.02 27.06 -7.14
N GLU A 99 5.61 25.99 -6.46
CA GLU A 99 5.73 25.91 -5.01
C GLU A 99 7.20 25.95 -4.60
N THR A 100 7.50 26.75 -3.57
CA THR A 100 8.84 26.93 -2.99
C THR A 100 8.87 26.60 -1.51
N SER A 101 7.74 26.28 -0.88
CA SER A 101 7.67 25.96 0.54
C SER A 101 6.87 24.69 0.81
N VAL A 102 7.34 23.90 1.78
CA VAL A 102 6.55 22.78 2.34
C VAL A 102 5.24 23.29 2.95
N ALA A 103 5.22 24.52 3.50
CA ALA A 103 4.00 25.16 3.99
C ALA A 103 2.95 25.26 2.87
N GLN A 104 3.34 25.73 1.68
CA GLN A 104 2.45 25.85 0.52
C GLN A 104 1.88 24.50 0.10
N LEU A 105 2.74 23.47 0.00
CA LEU A 105 2.33 22.10 -0.35
C LEU A 105 1.31 21.54 0.64
N VAL A 106 1.61 21.62 1.95
CA VAL A 106 0.73 21.09 2.99
C VAL A 106 -0.56 21.89 3.05
N GLN A 107 -0.49 23.21 3.03
CA GLN A 107 -1.66 24.09 3.04
C GLN A 107 -2.59 23.83 1.86
N ARG A 108 -2.05 23.68 0.65
CA ARG A 108 -2.85 23.35 -0.54
C ARG A 108 -3.69 22.10 -0.32
N VAL A 109 -3.10 21.03 0.22
CA VAL A 109 -3.82 19.77 0.45
C VAL A 109 -4.79 19.90 1.63
N VAL A 110 -4.31 20.35 2.79
CA VAL A 110 -5.08 20.41 4.04
C VAL A 110 -6.29 21.35 3.92
N ASP A 111 -6.11 22.55 3.36
CA ASP A 111 -7.18 23.53 3.21
C ASP A 111 -8.23 23.03 2.20
N THR A 112 -7.80 22.37 1.13
CA THR A 112 -8.70 21.78 0.15
C THR A 112 -9.55 20.67 0.78
N LEU A 113 -8.93 19.73 1.51
CA LEU A 113 -9.65 18.65 2.18
C LEU A 113 -10.59 19.19 3.27
N THR A 114 -10.16 20.18 4.05
CA THR A 114 -11.01 20.83 5.06
C THR A 114 -12.21 21.50 4.39
N GLY A 115 -11.99 22.24 3.30
CA GLY A 115 -13.06 22.89 2.54
C GLY A 115 -14.08 21.89 1.99
N TRP A 116 -13.62 20.74 1.48
CA TRP A 116 -14.49 19.64 1.08
C TRP A 116 -15.27 19.06 2.26
N GLY A 117 -14.61 18.83 3.40
CA GLY A 117 -15.26 18.34 4.62
C GLY A 117 -16.37 19.26 5.14
N ILE A 118 -16.14 20.59 5.09
CA ILE A 118 -17.14 21.60 5.44
C ILE A 118 -18.31 21.56 4.46
N LYS A 119 -18.02 21.59 3.15
CA LYS A 119 -19.03 21.56 2.09
C LYS A 119 -19.94 20.35 2.21
N ASP A 120 -19.34 19.19 2.47
CA ASP A 120 -20.03 17.90 2.53
C ASP A 120 -20.54 17.58 3.96
N ARG A 121 -20.46 18.54 4.89
CA ARG A 121 -21.01 18.45 6.26
C ARG A 121 -20.49 17.26 7.07
N TYR A 122 -19.20 16.98 6.98
CA TYR A 122 -18.54 15.97 7.84
C TYR A 122 -18.35 16.46 9.28
N PHE A 123 -18.33 17.76 9.51
CA PHE A 123 -18.07 18.37 10.82
C PHE A 123 -19.36 18.87 11.46
N ARG A 124 -19.51 18.63 12.78
CA ARG A 124 -20.71 19.03 13.52
C ARG A 124 -20.81 20.55 13.70
N ALA A 125 -19.68 21.19 14.02
CA ALA A 125 -19.56 22.63 14.17
C ALA A 125 -18.38 23.17 13.35
N PRO A 126 -18.34 24.49 13.05
CA PRO A 126 -17.19 25.11 12.40
C PRO A 126 -15.87 24.91 13.17
N GLU A 127 -15.94 24.86 14.50
CA GLU A 127 -14.78 24.57 15.36
C GLU A 127 -14.20 23.18 15.11
N ASP A 128 -15.04 22.16 14.88
CA ASP A 128 -14.58 20.81 14.56
C ASP A 128 -13.82 20.77 13.23
N ALA A 129 -14.24 21.57 12.25
CA ALA A 129 -13.55 21.69 10.97
C ALA A 129 -12.17 22.35 11.13
N GLU A 130 -12.09 23.41 11.96
CA GLU A 130 -10.82 24.08 12.26
C GLU A 130 -9.89 23.17 13.08
N ASN A 131 -10.44 22.40 14.02
CA ASN A 131 -9.68 21.39 14.76
C ASN A 131 -9.13 20.33 13.81
N PHE A 132 -9.97 19.75 12.94
CA PHE A 132 -9.51 18.79 11.92
C PHE A 132 -8.40 19.38 11.04
N ARG A 133 -8.57 20.62 10.57
CA ARG A 133 -7.57 21.32 9.75
C ARG A 133 -6.21 21.39 10.46
N ASN A 134 -6.20 21.85 11.70
CA ASN A 134 -4.98 22.02 12.48
C ASN A 134 -4.35 20.67 12.89
N GLU A 135 -5.15 19.69 13.27
CA GLU A 135 -4.66 18.34 13.56
C GLU A 135 -4.03 17.70 12.31
N LEU A 136 -4.67 17.82 11.14
CA LEU A 136 -4.12 17.29 9.89
C LEU A 136 -2.84 18.03 9.46
N ALA A 137 -2.81 19.37 9.53
CA ALA A 137 -1.60 20.14 9.25
C ALA A 137 -0.44 19.75 10.17
N HIS A 138 -0.71 19.58 11.48
CA HIS A 138 0.29 19.12 12.43
C HIS A 138 0.87 17.75 12.02
N LEU A 139 0.02 16.78 11.68
CA LEU A 139 0.47 15.45 11.26
C LEU A 139 1.40 15.49 10.03
N MET A 140 1.08 16.34 9.05
CA MET A 140 1.88 16.49 7.84
C MET A 140 3.21 17.21 8.08
N LEU A 141 3.18 18.33 8.82
CA LEU A 141 4.38 19.15 9.10
C LEU A 141 5.39 18.43 9.99
N THR A 142 4.92 17.61 10.94
CA THR A 142 5.77 16.85 11.87
C THR A 142 6.16 15.46 11.33
N GLN A 143 5.84 15.16 10.07
CA GLN A 143 6.08 13.87 9.41
C GLN A 143 5.49 12.66 10.15
N LYS A 144 4.41 12.85 10.91
CA LYS A 144 3.66 11.77 11.58
C LYS A 144 2.84 10.95 10.60
N ALA A 145 2.40 11.56 9.50
CA ALA A 145 1.61 10.90 8.47
C ALA A 145 1.90 11.47 7.08
N CYS A 146 1.61 10.68 6.05
CA CYS A 146 1.70 11.11 4.66
C CYS A 146 0.65 10.40 3.80
N PHE A 147 -0.02 11.16 2.92
CA PHE A 147 -0.87 10.57 1.89
C PHE A 147 -0.05 9.92 0.78
N ASN A 148 -0.68 9.04 0.00
CA ASN A 148 -0.11 8.57 -1.25
C ASN A 148 0.18 9.72 -2.22
N SER A 149 1.15 9.48 -3.11
CA SER A 149 1.65 10.49 -4.04
C SER A 149 0.58 11.22 -4.87
N PRO A 150 -0.46 10.56 -5.42
CA PRO A 150 -1.51 11.26 -6.18
C PRO A 150 -2.23 12.38 -5.42
N VAL A 151 -2.42 12.26 -4.10
CA VAL A 151 -3.02 13.33 -3.28
C VAL A 151 -2.15 14.58 -3.34
N TRP A 152 -0.85 14.44 -3.06
CA TRP A 152 0.10 15.56 -3.13
C TRP A 152 0.21 16.17 -4.52
N PHE A 153 0.11 15.33 -5.55
CA PHE A 153 0.21 15.77 -6.94
C PHE A 153 -0.99 16.58 -7.42
N ASN A 154 -2.19 16.28 -6.91
CA ASN A 154 -3.43 16.63 -7.59
C ASN A 154 -4.41 17.45 -6.72
N VAL A 155 -4.44 17.25 -5.40
CA VAL A 155 -5.40 17.95 -4.53
C VAL A 155 -5.05 19.44 -4.45
N GLY A 156 -6.06 20.30 -4.65
CA GLY A 156 -5.91 21.76 -4.61
C GLY A 156 -5.20 22.38 -5.82
N VAL A 157 -4.88 21.58 -6.85
CA VAL A 157 -4.25 22.06 -8.08
C VAL A 157 -5.31 22.60 -9.04
N LYS A 158 -5.07 23.78 -9.62
CA LYS A 158 -6.02 24.51 -10.49
C LYS A 158 -6.08 24.01 -11.95
N GLU A 159 -5.51 22.86 -12.24
CA GLU A 159 -5.52 22.27 -13.60
C GLU A 159 -6.85 21.56 -13.87
N ALA A 160 -7.55 21.94 -14.94
CA ALA A 160 -8.78 21.28 -15.36
C ALA A 160 -8.44 19.96 -16.06
N ARG A 161 -8.48 18.85 -15.32
CA ARG A 161 -8.41 17.51 -15.93
C ARG A 161 -9.77 17.13 -16.48
N GLY A 162 -9.98 17.32 -17.79
CA GLY A 162 -11.23 16.97 -18.48
C GLY A 162 -11.44 15.46 -18.71
N TYR A 163 -10.94 14.58 -17.84
CA TYR A 163 -11.06 13.13 -17.99
C TYR A 163 -11.35 12.48 -16.64
N GLY A 164 -12.45 11.73 -16.60
CA GLY A 164 -12.83 10.90 -15.47
C GLY A 164 -14.33 10.88 -15.24
N TRP A 165 -14.70 10.27 -14.12
CA TRP A 165 -16.06 10.10 -13.63
C TRP A 165 -16.10 10.52 -12.17
N ILE A 166 -17.17 11.20 -11.78
CA ILE A 166 -17.35 11.74 -10.44
C ILE A 166 -18.72 11.36 -9.92
N TYR A 167 -18.86 11.27 -8.61
CA TYR A 167 -20.19 11.20 -8.01
C TYR A 167 -20.80 12.60 -7.98
N ASP A 168 -21.95 12.77 -8.63
CA ASP A 168 -22.77 13.98 -8.56
C ASP A 168 -23.84 13.79 -7.47
N GLU A 169 -23.69 14.51 -6.38
CA GLU A 169 -24.61 14.46 -5.24
C GLU A 169 -26.00 15.01 -5.57
N LYS A 170 -26.14 15.94 -6.54
CA LYS A 170 -27.45 16.48 -6.92
C LYS A 170 -28.26 15.46 -7.73
N GLU A 171 -27.57 14.70 -8.57
CA GLU A 171 -28.18 13.67 -9.40
C GLU A 171 -28.19 12.28 -8.75
N ASP A 172 -27.53 12.13 -7.60
CA ASP A 172 -27.32 10.87 -6.88
C ASP A 172 -26.81 9.74 -7.79
N ARG A 173 -25.84 10.06 -8.63
CA ARG A 173 -25.25 9.11 -9.58
C ARG A 173 -23.83 9.50 -9.97
N VAL A 174 -23.12 8.52 -10.52
CA VAL A 174 -21.84 8.79 -11.16
C VAL A 174 -22.08 9.39 -12.54
N ALA A 175 -21.44 10.51 -12.81
CA ALA A 175 -21.52 11.26 -14.05
C ALA A 175 -20.12 11.46 -14.63
N LYS A 176 -20.06 11.64 -15.95
CA LYS A 176 -18.80 11.94 -16.64
C LYS A 176 -18.35 13.34 -16.21
N LEU A 177 -17.06 13.49 -15.93
CA LEU A 177 -16.48 14.76 -15.54
C LEU A 177 -16.57 15.76 -16.71
N GLU A 178 -17.27 16.86 -16.49
CA GLU A 178 -17.39 17.94 -17.47
C GLU A 178 -16.08 18.74 -17.61
N SER A 179 -15.84 19.27 -18.80
CA SER A 179 -14.68 20.12 -19.06
C SER A 179 -14.74 21.38 -18.18
N GLY A 180 -13.64 21.70 -17.51
CA GLY A 180 -13.53 22.85 -16.61
C GLY A 180 -13.92 22.59 -15.15
N VAL A 181 -14.54 21.44 -14.84
CA VAL A 181 -14.82 21.05 -13.45
C VAL A 181 -13.55 20.47 -12.81
N GLN A 182 -13.11 21.04 -11.69
CA GLN A 182 -11.91 20.62 -10.99
C GLN A 182 -12.21 19.50 -9.99
N ARG A 183 -11.94 18.25 -10.41
CA ARG A 183 -12.05 17.06 -9.58
C ARG A 183 -10.78 16.21 -9.74
N PRO A 184 -9.86 16.21 -8.75
CA PRO A 184 -8.58 15.55 -8.90
C PRO A 184 -8.72 14.04 -8.79
N GLN A 185 -7.82 13.32 -9.45
CA GLN A 185 -7.63 11.90 -9.20
C GLN A 185 -6.77 11.75 -7.93
N CYS A 186 -7.17 10.93 -6.96
CA CYS A 186 -6.48 10.84 -5.66
C CYS A 186 -5.98 9.44 -5.30
N SER A 187 -6.42 8.41 -6.01
CA SER A 187 -6.12 7.01 -5.67
C SER A 187 -4.81 6.54 -6.30
N ALA A 188 -4.01 5.73 -5.62
CA ALA A 188 -2.77 5.19 -6.22
C ALA A 188 -2.97 3.81 -6.85
N CYS A 189 -3.99 3.08 -6.41
CA CYS A 189 -4.14 1.66 -6.63
C CYS A 189 -5.52 1.36 -7.19
N PHE A 190 -5.55 0.59 -8.28
CA PHE A 190 -6.76 0.21 -8.98
C PHE A 190 -6.79 -1.29 -9.22
N ILE A 191 -7.98 -1.87 -9.14
CA ILE A 191 -8.28 -3.21 -9.64
C ILE A 191 -9.20 -3.05 -10.84
N VAL A 192 -8.88 -3.68 -11.96
CA VAL A 192 -9.67 -3.58 -13.20
C VAL A 192 -10.03 -4.98 -13.68
N SER A 193 -11.30 -5.23 -13.94
CA SER A 193 -11.76 -6.54 -14.41
C SER A 193 -11.49 -6.73 -15.90
N VAL A 194 -11.51 -7.99 -16.33
CA VAL A 194 -11.57 -8.37 -17.74
C VAL A 194 -12.59 -9.48 -17.92
N LYS A 195 -13.30 -9.45 -19.05
CA LYS A 195 -14.21 -10.50 -19.50
C LYS A 195 -13.64 -11.18 -20.74
N ASP A 196 -14.11 -12.39 -21.01
CA ASP A 196 -13.70 -13.20 -22.16
C ASP A 196 -14.30 -12.70 -23.49
N SER A 197 -13.99 -11.47 -23.86
CA SER A 197 -14.33 -10.85 -25.13
C SER A 197 -13.24 -9.89 -25.59
N LEU A 198 -13.02 -9.80 -26.90
CA LEU A 198 -12.00 -8.89 -27.45
C LEU A 198 -12.27 -7.43 -27.06
N GLU A 199 -13.54 -7.02 -27.02
CA GLU A 199 -13.94 -5.68 -26.57
C GLU A 199 -13.47 -5.41 -25.13
N SER A 200 -13.74 -6.32 -24.20
CA SER A 200 -13.32 -6.15 -22.79
C SER A 200 -11.81 -6.18 -22.63
N ILE A 201 -11.10 -7.00 -23.42
CA ILE A 201 -9.63 -7.08 -23.42
C ILE A 201 -9.03 -5.74 -23.89
N LEU A 202 -9.57 -5.15 -24.96
CA LEU A 202 -9.09 -3.86 -25.46
C LEU A 202 -9.47 -2.69 -24.54
N ASP A 203 -10.64 -2.75 -23.90
CA ASP A 203 -11.03 -1.78 -22.88
C ASP A 203 -10.13 -1.83 -21.64
N LEU A 204 -9.63 -3.01 -21.26
CA LEU A 204 -8.62 -3.14 -20.22
C LEU A 204 -7.35 -2.38 -20.61
N ALA A 205 -6.79 -2.63 -21.81
CA ALA A 205 -5.59 -1.92 -22.29
C ALA A 205 -5.76 -0.39 -22.26
N LYS A 206 -6.92 0.08 -22.74
CA LYS A 206 -7.26 1.52 -22.73
C LYS A 206 -7.32 2.06 -21.31
N THR A 207 -8.00 1.38 -20.40
CA THR A 207 -8.19 1.82 -19.02
C THR A 207 -6.85 1.88 -18.28
N GLU A 208 -6.04 0.84 -18.40
CA GLU A 208 -4.71 0.79 -17.79
C GLU A 208 -3.78 1.86 -18.36
N GLY A 209 -3.74 2.02 -19.68
CA GLY A 209 -2.92 3.05 -20.30
C GLY A 209 -3.26 4.47 -19.83
N MET A 210 -4.56 4.75 -19.64
CA MET A 210 -5.00 6.03 -19.06
C MET A 210 -4.61 6.17 -17.58
N LEU A 211 -4.63 5.10 -16.80
CA LEU A 211 -4.19 5.11 -15.40
C LEU A 211 -2.67 5.30 -15.26
N PHE A 212 -1.88 4.67 -16.13
CA PHE A 212 -0.42 4.83 -16.17
C PHE A 212 -0.01 6.26 -16.52
N LYS A 213 -0.72 6.91 -17.45
CA LYS A 213 -0.51 8.33 -17.78
C LYS A 213 -0.55 9.23 -16.53
N TRP A 214 -1.41 8.92 -15.56
CA TRP A 214 -1.58 9.69 -14.33
C TRP A 214 -0.78 9.14 -13.14
N GLY A 215 0.14 8.20 -13.38
CA GLY A 215 1.07 7.68 -12.36
C GLY A 215 0.44 6.74 -11.34
N SER A 216 -0.70 6.12 -11.69
CA SER A 216 -1.39 5.12 -10.86
C SER A 216 -1.05 3.70 -11.30
N GLY A 217 -1.18 2.75 -10.38
CA GLY A 217 -0.94 1.34 -10.63
C GLY A 217 -2.24 0.53 -10.76
N THR A 218 -2.21 -0.53 -11.58
CA THR A 218 -3.38 -1.38 -11.87
C THR A 218 -3.09 -2.84 -11.60
N GLY A 219 -4.11 -3.63 -11.28
CA GLY A 219 -3.99 -5.07 -11.32
C GLY A 219 -5.26 -5.75 -11.79
N SER A 220 -5.07 -6.88 -12.46
CA SER A 220 -6.12 -7.63 -13.13
C SER A 220 -5.86 -9.12 -13.04
N ASN A 221 -6.92 -9.89 -12.84
CA ASN A 221 -6.89 -11.34 -12.94
C ASN A 221 -7.33 -11.74 -14.35
N LEU A 222 -6.46 -12.44 -15.08
CA LEU A 222 -6.71 -12.86 -16.47
C LEU A 222 -7.37 -14.24 -16.58
N SER A 223 -7.64 -14.91 -15.46
CA SER A 223 -8.31 -16.22 -15.43
C SER A 223 -9.72 -16.26 -16.04
N PRO A 224 -10.47 -15.14 -16.17
CA PRO A 224 -11.69 -15.14 -16.96
C PRO A 224 -11.47 -15.34 -18.47
N LEU A 225 -10.27 -15.11 -19.00
CA LEU A 225 -9.99 -15.29 -20.42
C LEU A 225 -9.87 -16.78 -20.73
N ARG A 226 -10.46 -17.23 -21.84
CA ARG A 226 -10.34 -18.63 -22.25
C ARG A 226 -8.90 -19.04 -22.53
N GLU A 227 -8.62 -20.30 -22.27
CA GLU A 227 -7.32 -20.93 -22.49
C GLU A 227 -6.86 -20.87 -23.95
N GLU A 228 -5.55 -20.95 -24.16
CA GLU A 228 -4.96 -21.14 -25.49
C GLU A 228 -5.59 -22.35 -26.19
N ASP A 229 -5.80 -22.23 -27.50
CA ASP A 229 -6.43 -23.25 -28.35
C ASP A 229 -7.90 -23.60 -28.04
N ALA A 230 -8.56 -22.88 -27.12
CA ALA A 230 -10.01 -22.96 -26.96
C ALA A 230 -10.74 -22.61 -28.28
N VAL A 231 -11.84 -23.31 -28.55
CA VAL A 231 -12.63 -23.10 -29.78
C VAL A 231 -13.35 -21.75 -29.73
N LEU A 232 -13.25 -20.97 -30.81
CA LEU A 232 -13.96 -19.70 -30.96
C LEU A 232 -15.29 -19.88 -31.71
N SER A 233 -16.28 -19.05 -31.39
CA SER A 233 -17.62 -19.08 -32.01
C SER A 233 -17.60 -18.78 -33.52
N GLY A 234 -16.65 -17.96 -33.98
CA GLY A 234 -16.46 -17.61 -35.39
C GLY A 234 -15.61 -18.60 -36.19
N GLY A 235 -15.20 -19.73 -35.59
CA GLY A 235 -14.16 -20.60 -36.13
C GLY A 235 -12.76 -20.15 -35.72
N GLY A 236 -11.82 -21.09 -35.64
CA GLY A 236 -10.43 -20.84 -35.18
C GLY A 236 -10.19 -21.17 -33.71
N ARG A 237 -9.02 -20.74 -33.23
CA ARG A 237 -8.44 -21.08 -31.92
C ARG A 237 -8.09 -19.81 -31.15
N ALA A 238 -8.34 -19.81 -29.85
CA ALA A 238 -8.03 -18.68 -28.98
C ALA A 238 -6.52 -18.54 -28.76
N SER A 239 -6.04 -17.31 -28.58
CA SER A 239 -4.62 -17.03 -28.31
C SER A 239 -4.20 -17.20 -26.84
N GLY A 240 -5.16 -17.39 -25.94
CA GLY A 240 -4.94 -17.47 -24.49
C GLY A 240 -4.56 -16.13 -23.82
N PRO A 241 -4.63 -16.06 -22.48
CA PRO A 241 -4.27 -14.88 -21.69
C PRO A 241 -2.83 -14.39 -21.91
N LEU A 242 -1.86 -15.29 -22.07
CA LEU A 242 -0.43 -14.90 -22.18
C LEU A 242 -0.13 -14.12 -23.46
N SER A 243 -0.85 -14.38 -24.55
CA SER A 243 -0.69 -13.63 -25.79
C SER A 243 -1.10 -12.16 -25.60
N PHE A 244 -2.26 -11.92 -24.98
CA PHE A 244 -2.72 -10.56 -24.65
C PHE A 244 -1.84 -9.89 -23.58
N MET A 245 -1.32 -10.67 -22.64
CA MET A 245 -0.39 -10.18 -21.62
C MET A 245 0.86 -9.54 -22.22
N LYS A 246 1.42 -10.07 -23.34
CA LYS A 246 2.52 -9.43 -24.08
C LYS A 246 2.12 -8.05 -24.60
N GLY A 247 0.89 -7.89 -25.08
CA GLY A 247 0.36 -6.59 -25.51
C GLY A 247 0.23 -5.61 -24.35
N PHE A 248 -0.34 -6.05 -23.22
CA PHE A 248 -0.46 -5.20 -22.03
C PHE A 248 0.90 -4.79 -21.46
N ASP A 249 1.86 -5.71 -21.44
CA ASP A 249 3.24 -5.44 -21.05
C ASP A 249 3.90 -4.36 -21.93
N ALA A 250 3.74 -4.47 -23.25
CA ALA A 250 4.24 -3.46 -24.18
C ALA A 250 3.60 -2.08 -23.94
N PHE A 251 2.29 -2.01 -23.70
CA PHE A 251 1.62 -0.74 -23.35
C PHE A 251 2.16 -0.14 -22.04
N ALA A 252 2.40 -0.98 -21.02
CA ALA A 252 2.98 -0.55 -19.76
C ALA A 252 4.42 -0.03 -19.93
N GLY A 253 5.21 -0.63 -20.83
CA GLY A 253 6.59 -0.19 -21.13
C GLY A 253 6.67 1.15 -21.87
N VAL A 254 5.72 1.47 -22.75
CA VAL A 254 5.77 2.70 -23.58
C VAL A 254 5.11 3.91 -22.93
N ILE A 255 4.17 3.72 -21.99
CA ILE A 255 3.45 4.82 -21.34
C ILE A 255 4.22 5.28 -20.10
N LYS A 256 4.79 6.47 -20.16
CA LYS A 256 5.42 7.17 -19.03
C LYS A 256 4.47 8.24 -18.49
N SER A 257 4.35 8.39 -17.17
CA SER A 257 3.48 9.44 -16.61
C SER A 257 3.99 10.84 -16.98
N GLY A 258 3.13 11.65 -17.59
CA GLY A 258 3.50 12.99 -18.08
C GLY A 258 3.96 13.90 -16.94
N GLY A 259 5.19 14.41 -17.02
CA GLY A 259 5.74 15.41 -16.08
C GLY A 259 6.46 14.85 -14.84
N LYS A 260 6.38 13.54 -14.56
CA LYS A 260 7.06 12.88 -13.45
C LYS A 260 7.51 11.51 -13.97
N THR A 261 8.79 11.25 -14.13
CA THR A 261 9.33 10.00 -14.70
C THR A 261 9.02 8.79 -13.79
N ARG A 262 7.81 8.21 -13.89
CA ARG A 262 7.41 6.98 -13.21
C ARG A 262 7.01 5.94 -14.26
N ARG A 263 7.61 4.75 -14.20
CA ARG A 263 7.22 3.57 -14.98
C ARG A 263 5.80 3.14 -14.57
N ALA A 264 5.06 2.54 -15.51
CA ALA A 264 3.81 1.88 -15.18
C ALA A 264 4.03 0.80 -14.09
N ALA A 265 3.03 0.62 -13.22
CA ALA A 265 3.02 -0.44 -12.22
C ALA A 265 1.79 -1.31 -12.46
N LYS A 266 2.00 -2.58 -12.77
CA LYS A 266 0.94 -3.54 -13.14
C LYS A 266 1.08 -4.83 -12.34
N MET A 267 -0.04 -5.40 -11.90
CA MET A 267 -0.17 -6.78 -11.41
C MET A 267 -0.95 -7.62 -12.42
N VAL A 268 -0.44 -8.81 -12.73
CA VAL A 268 -1.14 -9.82 -13.52
C VAL A 268 -1.31 -11.08 -12.68
N ILE A 269 -2.54 -11.55 -12.59
CA ILE A 269 -2.88 -12.74 -11.80
C ILE A 269 -3.45 -13.82 -12.71
N LEU A 270 -3.04 -15.07 -12.47
CA LEU A 270 -3.68 -16.25 -13.03
C LEU A 270 -3.96 -17.28 -11.92
N ASN A 271 -5.15 -17.85 -11.91
CA ASN A 271 -5.57 -18.85 -10.93
C ASN A 271 -4.89 -20.19 -11.24
N ALA A 272 -4.54 -20.93 -10.19
CA ALA A 272 -3.84 -22.21 -10.31
C ALA A 272 -4.64 -23.29 -11.05
N ASP A 273 -5.96 -23.15 -11.21
CA ASP A 273 -6.81 -24.06 -11.99
C ASP A 273 -7.01 -23.63 -13.45
N HIS A 274 -6.37 -22.55 -13.91
CA HIS A 274 -6.41 -22.15 -15.30
C HIS A 274 -5.56 -23.10 -16.18
N PRO A 275 -6.00 -23.53 -17.39
CA PRO A 275 -5.25 -24.49 -18.22
C PRO A 275 -3.86 -24.00 -18.64
N ASP A 276 -3.68 -22.69 -18.82
CA ASP A 276 -2.39 -22.09 -19.20
C ASP A 276 -1.47 -21.76 -18.00
N ILE A 277 -1.76 -22.28 -16.80
CA ILE A 277 -1.02 -21.96 -15.57
C ILE A 277 0.48 -22.27 -15.66
N GLU A 278 0.84 -23.41 -16.23
CA GLU A 278 2.25 -23.82 -16.38
C GLU A 278 3.02 -22.82 -17.25
N GLN A 279 2.42 -22.35 -18.35
CA GLN A 279 3.05 -21.34 -19.19
C GLN A 279 3.20 -20.02 -18.44
N PHE A 280 2.20 -19.62 -17.65
CA PHE A 280 2.22 -18.39 -16.87
C PHE A 280 3.32 -18.41 -15.80
N ILE A 281 3.50 -19.54 -15.10
CA ILE A 281 4.56 -19.72 -14.10
C ILE A 281 5.93 -19.42 -14.73
N TRP A 282 6.19 -20.00 -15.90
CA TRP A 282 7.50 -19.91 -16.53
C TRP A 282 7.73 -18.68 -17.41
N CYS A 283 6.70 -17.88 -17.71
CA CYS A 283 6.78 -16.87 -18.77
C CYS A 283 7.90 -15.84 -18.50
N LYS A 284 8.00 -15.32 -17.28
CA LYS A 284 8.96 -14.28 -16.91
C LYS A 284 10.36 -14.84 -16.73
N ALA A 285 10.52 -15.98 -16.06
CA ALA A 285 11.81 -16.66 -15.90
C ALA A 285 12.47 -17.00 -17.25
N LYS A 286 11.67 -17.45 -18.23
CA LYS A 286 12.15 -17.72 -19.59
C LYS A 286 12.62 -16.45 -20.32
N GLU A 287 11.94 -15.31 -20.14
CA GLU A 287 12.38 -14.03 -20.71
C GLU A 287 13.62 -13.48 -19.97
N GLU A 288 13.72 -13.66 -18.65
CA GLU A 288 14.89 -13.25 -17.86
C GLU A 288 16.16 -13.97 -18.33
N LYS A 289 16.06 -15.26 -18.64
CA LYS A 289 17.16 -16.02 -19.24
C LYS A 289 17.63 -15.43 -20.59
N LYS A 290 16.72 -14.86 -21.38
CA LYS A 290 17.08 -14.16 -22.62
C LYS A 290 17.79 -12.84 -22.31
N ALA A 291 17.31 -12.07 -21.32
CA ALA A 291 18.00 -10.85 -20.88
C ALA A 291 19.43 -11.14 -20.44
N TYR A 292 19.66 -12.18 -19.61
CA TYR A 292 21.03 -12.59 -19.24
C TYR A 292 21.88 -12.94 -20.46
N THR A 293 21.33 -13.68 -21.42
CA THR A 293 22.04 -14.02 -22.67
C THR A 293 22.43 -12.77 -23.47
N LEU A 294 21.54 -11.76 -23.52
CA LEU A 294 21.81 -10.48 -24.17
C LEU A 294 22.89 -9.69 -23.39
N VAL A 295 22.81 -9.65 -22.06
CA VAL A 295 23.82 -8.97 -21.23
C VAL A 295 25.20 -9.62 -21.41
N GLU A 296 25.29 -10.95 -21.42
CA GLU A 296 26.53 -11.69 -21.70
C GLU A 296 27.09 -11.39 -23.10
N ALA A 297 26.20 -11.13 -24.07
CA ALA A 297 26.57 -10.69 -25.41
C ALA A 297 26.98 -9.21 -25.51
N GLY A 298 26.92 -8.45 -24.41
CA GLY A 298 27.37 -7.06 -24.31
C GLY A 298 26.29 -5.99 -24.42
N TYR A 299 25.01 -6.36 -24.40
CA TYR A 299 23.91 -5.39 -24.35
C TYR A 299 23.81 -4.73 -22.96
N ASP A 300 23.28 -3.51 -22.91
CA ASP A 300 23.13 -2.76 -21.65
C ASP A 300 22.19 -3.50 -20.67
N SER A 301 22.72 -3.76 -19.48
CA SER A 301 22.05 -4.46 -18.37
C SER A 301 21.18 -3.53 -17.51
N SER A 302 21.18 -2.23 -17.80
CA SER A 302 20.27 -1.30 -17.12
C SER A 302 18.81 -1.68 -17.40
N LEU A 303 17.91 -1.39 -16.44
CA LEU A 303 16.48 -1.72 -16.58
C LEU A 303 15.82 -1.06 -17.81
N ASP A 304 16.32 0.11 -18.22
CA ASP A 304 15.89 0.83 -19.43
C ASP A 304 16.81 0.52 -20.64
N GLY A 305 17.77 -0.39 -20.49
CA GLY A 305 18.75 -0.76 -21.49
C GLY A 305 18.20 -1.74 -22.54
N ASP A 306 18.96 -1.96 -23.60
CA ASP A 306 18.55 -2.75 -24.76
C ASP A 306 18.22 -4.22 -24.41
N ALA A 307 18.87 -4.80 -23.39
CA ALA A 307 18.59 -6.17 -22.97
C ALA A 307 17.17 -6.31 -22.40
N TYR A 308 16.78 -5.45 -21.47
CA TYR A 308 15.49 -5.52 -20.79
C TYR A 308 14.34 -4.90 -21.59
N SER A 309 14.61 -3.89 -22.41
CA SER A 309 13.59 -3.23 -23.24
C SER A 309 13.14 -4.05 -24.47
N SER A 310 13.85 -5.12 -24.82
CA SER A 310 13.57 -5.97 -25.99
C SER A 310 12.84 -7.29 -25.67
N ILE A 311 12.61 -7.58 -24.39
CA ILE A 311 11.93 -8.80 -23.92
C ILE A 311 10.56 -8.50 -23.32
N PHE A 312 9.72 -9.53 -23.19
CA PHE A 312 8.36 -9.40 -22.65
C PHE A 312 8.28 -9.66 -21.14
N PHE A 313 7.13 -9.29 -20.56
CA PHE A 313 6.71 -9.57 -19.18
C PHE A 313 7.52 -8.86 -18.09
N GLN A 314 8.25 -7.80 -18.45
CA GLN A 314 9.11 -7.06 -17.53
C GLN A 314 8.42 -5.87 -16.86
N ASN A 315 7.25 -5.44 -17.36
CA ASN A 315 6.52 -4.27 -16.87
C ASN A 315 5.35 -4.63 -15.94
N ALA A 316 5.28 -5.87 -15.48
CA ALA A 316 4.29 -6.34 -14.52
C ALA A 316 4.91 -7.25 -13.45
N ASN A 317 4.32 -7.20 -12.26
CA ASN A 317 4.43 -8.26 -11.27
C ASN A 317 3.43 -9.36 -11.63
N ASN A 318 3.84 -10.61 -11.48
CA ASN A 318 2.99 -11.76 -11.75
C ASN A 318 2.67 -12.46 -10.44
N SER A 319 1.45 -12.96 -10.29
CA SER A 319 1.12 -13.79 -9.13
C SER A 319 0.21 -14.94 -9.50
N VAL A 320 0.53 -16.12 -9.00
CA VAL A 320 -0.35 -17.28 -9.04
C VAL A 320 -1.32 -17.19 -7.86
N ARG A 321 -2.61 -17.33 -8.15
CA ARG A 321 -3.66 -17.32 -7.13
C ARG A 321 -4.13 -18.74 -6.84
N VAL A 322 -3.95 -19.17 -5.60
CA VAL A 322 -4.19 -20.54 -5.12
C VAL A 322 -5.33 -20.58 -4.11
N SER A 323 -6.09 -21.67 -4.09
CA SER A 323 -7.07 -21.95 -3.02
C SER A 323 -6.45 -22.77 -1.89
N ASP A 324 -7.13 -22.82 -0.74
CA ASP A 324 -6.76 -23.73 0.35
C ASP A 324 -6.77 -25.20 -0.13
N ASP A 325 -7.68 -25.58 -1.04
CA ASP A 325 -7.72 -26.93 -1.64
C ASP A 325 -6.44 -27.26 -2.42
N PHE A 326 -5.91 -26.30 -3.19
CA PHE A 326 -4.64 -26.47 -3.91
C PHE A 326 -3.48 -26.67 -2.92
N MET A 327 -3.40 -25.81 -1.90
CA MET A 327 -2.34 -25.88 -0.90
C MET A 327 -2.40 -27.18 -0.10
N GLN A 328 -3.60 -27.63 0.27
CA GLN A 328 -3.80 -28.90 0.95
C GLN A 328 -3.41 -30.08 0.05
N ALA A 329 -3.80 -30.06 -1.22
CA ALA A 329 -3.39 -31.08 -2.18
C ALA A 329 -1.86 -31.11 -2.35
N ALA A 330 -1.19 -29.96 -2.45
CA ALA A 330 0.27 -29.89 -2.53
C ALA A 330 0.95 -30.46 -1.27
N ALA A 331 0.45 -30.12 -0.08
CA ALA A 331 0.96 -30.65 1.19
C ALA A 331 0.77 -32.17 1.34
N GLN A 332 -0.24 -32.73 0.68
CA GLN A 332 -0.60 -34.16 0.75
C GLN A 332 -0.11 -34.97 -0.47
N ASP A 333 0.70 -34.37 -1.36
CA ASP A 333 1.10 -34.97 -2.65
C ASP A 333 -0.08 -35.44 -3.53
N GLY A 334 -1.19 -34.71 -3.46
CA GLY A 334 -2.40 -34.92 -4.22
C GLY A 334 -2.31 -34.50 -5.69
N GLU A 335 -3.41 -34.73 -6.41
CA GLU A 335 -3.57 -34.30 -7.80
C GLU A 335 -4.28 -32.94 -7.89
N TRP A 336 -3.95 -32.18 -8.93
CA TRP A 336 -4.63 -30.95 -9.30
C TRP A 336 -5.10 -31.02 -10.74
N TRP A 337 -6.33 -30.59 -10.97
CA TRP A 337 -6.92 -30.50 -12.31
C TRP A 337 -7.15 -29.05 -12.68
N THR A 338 -6.61 -28.64 -13.81
CA THR A 338 -7.03 -27.38 -14.44
C THR A 338 -8.38 -27.55 -15.10
N LYS A 339 -9.11 -26.46 -15.27
CA LYS A 339 -10.49 -26.45 -15.77
C LYS A 339 -10.59 -25.48 -16.94
N SER A 340 -11.16 -25.96 -18.03
CA SER A 340 -11.48 -25.12 -19.19
C SER A 340 -12.37 -23.97 -18.74
N VAL A 341 -12.00 -22.74 -19.08
CA VAL A 341 -12.80 -21.55 -18.73
C VAL A 341 -14.12 -21.58 -19.50
N ALA A 342 -14.09 -22.07 -20.74
CA ALA A 342 -15.26 -22.15 -21.61
C ALA A 342 -16.29 -23.22 -21.18
N THR A 343 -15.83 -24.36 -20.65
CA THR A 343 -16.70 -25.54 -20.41
C THR A 343 -16.77 -26.00 -18.95
N GLY A 344 -15.83 -25.55 -18.11
CA GLY A 344 -15.66 -26.02 -16.73
C GLY A 344 -15.15 -27.46 -16.60
N GLN A 345 -14.87 -28.14 -17.72
CA GLN A 345 -14.39 -29.52 -17.71
C GLN A 345 -12.89 -29.59 -17.37
N PRO A 346 -12.43 -30.66 -16.70
CA PRO A 346 -11.00 -30.89 -16.47
C PRO A 346 -10.21 -30.93 -17.79
N VAL A 347 -9.03 -30.29 -17.82
CA VAL A 347 -8.16 -30.22 -19.01
C VAL A 347 -6.84 -30.93 -18.74
N ASN A 348 -5.98 -30.33 -17.92
CA ASN A 348 -4.66 -30.87 -17.59
C ASN A 348 -4.68 -31.41 -16.16
N ARG A 349 -3.96 -32.52 -15.96
CA ARG A 349 -3.75 -33.12 -14.64
C ARG A 349 -2.29 -32.93 -14.24
N TYR A 350 -2.09 -32.38 -13.05
CA TYR A 350 -0.78 -32.18 -12.43
C TYR A 350 -0.72 -32.89 -11.08
N LYS A 351 0.49 -33.19 -10.62
CA LYS A 351 0.74 -33.34 -9.19
C LYS A 351 0.80 -31.95 -8.58
N SER A 352 0.03 -31.71 -7.52
CA SER A 352 -0.06 -30.37 -6.91
C SER A 352 1.30 -29.91 -6.37
N ARG A 353 2.08 -30.85 -5.81
CA ARG A 353 3.44 -30.60 -5.35
C ARG A 353 4.38 -30.18 -6.49
N ASP A 354 4.32 -30.87 -7.63
CA ASP A 354 5.15 -30.51 -8.79
C ASP A 354 4.80 -29.11 -9.32
N LEU A 355 3.51 -28.75 -9.37
CA LEU A 355 3.11 -27.41 -9.80
C LEU A 355 3.57 -26.33 -8.81
N LEU A 356 3.51 -26.61 -7.50
CA LEU A 356 4.05 -25.72 -6.46
C LEU A 356 5.57 -25.60 -6.58
N GLN A 357 6.28 -26.70 -6.84
CA GLN A 357 7.73 -26.72 -7.08
C GLN A 357 8.10 -25.83 -8.27
N GLN A 358 7.32 -25.88 -9.36
CA GLN A 358 7.55 -25.02 -10.52
C GLN A 358 7.37 -23.53 -10.19
N ILE A 359 6.38 -23.19 -9.35
CA ILE A 359 6.19 -21.80 -8.86
C ILE A 359 7.43 -21.36 -8.07
N ALA A 360 7.89 -22.19 -7.14
CA ALA A 360 9.09 -21.92 -6.35
C ALA A 360 10.33 -21.77 -7.23
N GLU A 361 10.51 -22.64 -8.23
CA GLU A 361 11.66 -22.63 -9.12
C GLU A 361 11.70 -21.38 -10.01
N ALA A 362 10.56 -20.99 -10.59
CA ALA A 362 10.46 -19.75 -11.37
C ALA A 362 10.74 -18.52 -10.47
N THR A 363 10.17 -18.51 -9.26
CA THR A 363 10.38 -17.45 -8.27
C THR A 363 11.84 -17.34 -7.85
N TYR A 364 12.53 -18.48 -7.67
CA TYR A 364 13.96 -18.50 -7.38
C TYR A 364 14.79 -17.85 -8.50
N GLN A 365 14.40 -18.06 -9.77
CA GLN A 365 15.14 -17.55 -10.92
C GLN A 365 14.98 -16.04 -11.14
N CYS A 366 13.80 -15.46 -10.88
CA CYS A 366 13.54 -14.05 -11.21
C CYS A 366 12.65 -13.27 -10.24
N GLY A 367 12.25 -13.87 -9.10
CA GLY A 367 11.38 -13.25 -8.10
C GLY A 367 9.88 -13.32 -8.40
N ASP A 368 9.49 -13.96 -9.51
CA ASP A 368 8.10 -14.10 -9.97
C ASP A 368 7.83 -15.55 -10.45
N PRO A 369 6.59 -16.04 -10.37
CA PRO A 369 5.41 -15.33 -9.86
C PRO A 369 5.30 -15.37 -8.33
N GLY A 370 4.81 -14.29 -7.73
CA GLY A 370 4.37 -14.30 -6.34
C GLY A 370 3.14 -15.20 -6.11
N MET A 371 2.70 -15.32 -4.86
CA MET A 371 1.52 -16.11 -4.49
C MET A 371 0.41 -15.27 -3.84
N GLN A 372 -0.84 -15.56 -4.19
CA GLN A 372 -2.04 -15.01 -3.53
C GLN A 372 -2.98 -16.14 -3.06
N PHE A 373 -3.52 -16.01 -1.85
CA PHE A 373 -4.32 -17.07 -1.21
C PHE A 373 -5.82 -16.77 -1.28
N ASP A 374 -6.48 -17.25 -2.34
CA ASP A 374 -7.85 -16.91 -2.70
C ASP A 374 -8.88 -17.16 -1.59
N THR A 375 -8.82 -18.35 -0.97
CA THR A 375 -9.76 -18.74 0.08
C THR A 375 -9.62 -17.82 1.30
N THR A 376 -8.39 -17.52 1.71
CA THR A 376 -8.13 -16.62 2.84
C THR A 376 -8.57 -15.19 2.52
N VAL A 377 -8.23 -14.66 1.34
CA VAL A 377 -8.65 -13.33 0.90
C VAL A 377 -10.18 -13.20 0.95
N ASN A 378 -10.91 -14.15 0.39
CA ASN A 378 -12.38 -14.09 0.36
C ASN A 378 -13.04 -14.42 1.71
N ARG A 379 -12.37 -15.17 2.60
CA ARG A 379 -12.84 -15.43 3.97
C ARG A 379 -12.88 -14.15 4.81
N TRP A 380 -11.88 -13.28 4.67
CA TRP A 380 -11.77 -11.99 5.37
C TRP A 380 -12.43 -10.83 4.61
N HIS A 381 -13.02 -11.08 3.44
CA HIS A 381 -13.72 -10.05 2.70
C HIS A 381 -15.03 -9.66 3.39
N PRO A 382 -15.27 -8.38 3.76
CA PRO A 382 -16.49 -8.00 4.45
C PRO A 382 -17.71 -7.84 3.51
N CYS A 383 -17.51 -7.76 2.19
CA CYS A 383 -18.59 -7.55 1.21
C CYS A 383 -18.95 -8.82 0.39
N LYS A 384 -18.91 -10.00 1.03
CA LYS A 384 -19.08 -11.33 0.39
C LYS A 384 -20.38 -11.48 -0.41
N ASN A 385 -21.45 -10.79 -0.04
CA ASN A 385 -22.75 -10.89 -0.72
C ASN A 385 -22.81 -10.05 -2.01
N THR A 386 -21.86 -9.14 -2.21
CA THR A 386 -21.73 -8.35 -3.43
C THR A 386 -21.02 -9.14 -4.53
N ALA A 387 -19.75 -9.48 -4.31
CA ALA A 387 -18.93 -10.22 -5.26
C ALA A 387 -17.66 -10.77 -4.57
N ARG A 388 -16.95 -11.67 -5.25
CA ARG A 388 -15.63 -12.14 -4.82
C ARG A 388 -14.57 -11.09 -5.10
N ILE A 389 -13.49 -11.12 -4.30
CA ILE A 389 -12.24 -10.46 -4.65
C ILE A 389 -11.51 -11.39 -5.62
N ASN A 390 -11.23 -10.94 -6.84
CA ASN A 390 -10.53 -11.74 -7.86
C ASN A 390 -9.09 -11.31 -8.07
N ALA A 391 -8.75 -10.06 -7.76
CA ALA A 391 -7.45 -9.48 -8.05
C ALA A 391 -6.93 -8.61 -6.88
N SER A 392 -5.75 -8.04 -7.09
CA SER A 392 -5.13 -7.03 -6.23
C SER A 392 -4.58 -5.89 -7.08
N ASN A 393 -4.09 -4.83 -6.46
CA ASN A 393 -3.25 -3.82 -7.10
C ASN A 393 -1.79 -4.35 -7.31
N PRO A 394 -0.88 -3.55 -7.92
CA PRO A 394 0.51 -3.95 -8.21
C PRO A 394 1.32 -4.53 -7.06
N CYS A 395 1.09 -4.06 -5.83
CA CYS A 395 1.91 -4.41 -4.68
C CYS A 395 1.21 -5.37 -3.70
N SER A 396 0.06 -5.92 -4.11
CA SER A 396 -0.73 -6.92 -3.38
C SER A 396 -1.29 -6.50 -2.01
N GLU A 397 -1.24 -5.22 -1.64
CA GLU A 397 -1.78 -4.70 -0.39
C GLU A 397 -3.27 -4.32 -0.47
N TYR A 398 -3.77 -3.97 -1.66
CA TYR A 398 -5.17 -3.65 -1.88
C TYR A 398 -5.90 -4.86 -2.46
N MET A 399 -6.82 -5.42 -1.68
CA MET A 399 -7.60 -6.62 -1.99
C MET A 399 -9.08 -6.30 -1.82
N PHE A 400 -9.74 -5.94 -2.92
CA PHE A 400 -11.15 -5.57 -2.88
C PHE A 400 -11.87 -5.95 -4.19
N LEU A 401 -13.12 -5.53 -4.33
CA LEU A 401 -13.94 -5.80 -5.51
C LEU A 401 -13.25 -5.34 -6.79
N ASP A 402 -13.50 -6.03 -7.89
CA ASP A 402 -13.01 -5.58 -9.19
C ASP A 402 -13.60 -4.21 -9.57
N ASP A 403 -12.91 -3.50 -10.45
CA ASP A 403 -13.26 -2.15 -10.88
C ASP A 403 -13.41 -1.21 -9.68
N SER A 404 -12.37 -1.16 -8.85
CA SER A 404 -12.33 -0.32 -7.65
C SER A 404 -10.98 0.40 -7.51
N ALA A 405 -10.94 1.40 -6.64
CA ALA A 405 -9.77 2.23 -6.39
C ALA A 405 -9.52 2.35 -4.88
N CYS A 406 -8.28 2.59 -4.45
CA CYS A 406 -7.96 2.77 -3.04
C CYS A 406 -7.20 4.08 -2.78
N ASN A 407 -7.67 4.84 -1.79
CA ASN A 407 -7.00 6.04 -1.29
C ASN A 407 -6.07 5.66 -0.14
N LEU A 408 -4.75 5.71 -0.39
CA LEU A 408 -3.75 5.22 0.54
C LEU A 408 -3.14 6.35 1.39
N SER A 409 -2.77 6.03 2.62
CA SER A 409 -1.93 6.89 3.46
C SER A 409 -1.13 6.05 4.47
N SER A 410 -0.11 6.62 5.09
CA SER A 410 0.71 5.89 6.06
C SER A 410 1.14 6.76 7.22
N LEU A 411 1.14 6.17 8.42
CA LEU A 411 1.66 6.75 9.67
C LEU A 411 3.14 6.39 9.88
N ASN A 412 3.95 7.31 10.38
CA ASN A 412 5.33 7.03 10.78
C ASN A 412 5.37 6.59 12.24
N LEU A 413 5.55 5.28 12.50
CA LEU A 413 5.50 4.72 13.86
C LEU A 413 6.52 5.35 14.83
N MET A 414 7.71 5.73 14.34
CA MET A 414 8.75 6.36 15.18
C MET A 414 8.30 7.70 15.77
N LYS A 415 7.39 8.42 15.10
CA LYS A 415 6.88 9.71 15.58
C LYS A 415 5.81 9.57 16.68
N PHE A 416 5.49 8.34 17.08
CA PHE A 416 4.60 8.03 18.22
C PHE A 416 5.38 7.44 19.40
N VAL A 417 6.71 7.42 19.36
CA VAL A 417 7.54 7.09 20.53
C VAL A 417 7.73 8.36 21.35
N GLY A 418 7.29 8.34 22.61
CA GLY A 418 7.44 9.44 23.55
C GLY A 418 8.89 9.61 24.04
N PRO A 419 9.19 10.71 24.75
CA PRO A 419 10.52 10.96 25.33
C PRO A 419 10.99 9.89 26.33
N ASP A 420 10.06 9.13 26.90
CA ASP A 420 10.31 7.99 27.79
C ASP A 420 10.61 6.68 27.04
N GLY A 421 10.62 6.73 25.70
CA GLY A 421 10.83 5.58 24.83
C GLY A 421 9.63 4.63 24.74
N GLN A 422 8.44 5.05 25.20
CA GLN A 422 7.21 4.26 25.11
C GLN A 422 6.38 4.66 23.89
N PHE A 423 5.62 3.71 23.34
CA PHE A 423 4.70 3.98 22.24
C PHE A 423 3.42 4.64 22.79
N ASP A 424 3.13 5.86 22.32
CA ASP A 424 1.93 6.61 22.68
C ASP A 424 0.73 6.13 21.86
N VAL A 425 -0.03 5.23 22.49
CA VAL A 425 -1.22 4.59 21.91
C VAL A 425 -2.33 5.62 21.62
N GLU A 426 -2.54 6.60 22.49
CA GLU A 426 -3.63 7.57 22.32
C GLU A 426 -3.31 8.59 21.22
N ALA A 427 -2.05 9.04 21.12
CA ALA A 427 -1.59 9.82 19.98
C ALA A 427 -1.78 9.05 18.67
N PHE A 428 -1.43 7.77 18.66
CA PHE A 428 -1.59 6.93 17.48
C PHE A 428 -3.06 6.77 17.10
N ARG A 429 -3.96 6.54 18.06
CA ARG A 429 -5.41 6.46 17.83
C ARG A 429 -5.98 7.75 17.27
N HIS A 430 -5.59 8.90 17.81
CA HIS A 430 -6.06 10.19 17.30
C HIS A 430 -5.55 10.47 15.88
N ALA A 431 -4.30 10.11 15.58
CA ALA A 431 -3.78 10.22 14.21
C ALA A 431 -4.55 9.33 13.22
N VAL A 432 -4.96 8.12 13.64
CA VAL A 432 -5.85 7.26 12.85
C VAL A 432 -7.19 7.95 12.58
N ASP A 433 -7.80 8.57 13.59
CA ASP A 433 -9.08 9.30 13.44
C ASP A 433 -8.97 10.42 12.41
N THR A 434 -7.92 11.23 12.50
CA THR A 434 -7.63 12.33 11.55
C THR A 434 -7.44 11.80 10.13
N MET A 435 -6.65 10.74 9.95
CA MET A 435 -6.34 10.22 8.61
C MET A 435 -7.54 9.53 7.96
N ILE A 436 -8.35 8.78 8.72
CA ILE A 436 -9.58 8.15 8.20
C ILE A 436 -10.60 9.21 7.79
N MET A 437 -10.79 10.26 8.59
CA MET A 437 -11.65 11.38 8.21
C MET A 437 -11.17 12.03 6.90
N ALA A 438 -9.87 12.30 6.78
CA ALA A 438 -9.29 12.89 5.58
C ALA A 438 -9.45 12.01 4.34
N GLN A 439 -9.20 10.70 4.47
CA GLN A 439 -9.36 9.73 3.37
C GLN A 439 -10.82 9.55 2.95
N GLU A 440 -11.76 9.57 3.90
CA GLU A 440 -13.20 9.50 3.62
C GLU A 440 -13.70 10.73 2.84
N ILE A 441 -13.25 11.94 3.22
CA ILE A 441 -13.59 13.19 2.52
C ILE A 441 -13.15 13.15 1.05
N ILE A 442 -12.04 12.47 0.73
CA ILE A 442 -11.52 12.35 -0.64
C ILE A 442 -12.48 11.59 -1.55
N VAL A 443 -13.20 10.57 -1.06
CA VAL A 443 -13.88 9.56 -1.90
C VAL A 443 -14.82 10.18 -2.93
N ASP A 444 -15.78 11.02 -2.53
CA ASP A 444 -16.73 11.63 -3.47
C ASP A 444 -16.22 12.95 -4.09
N ASN A 445 -15.09 13.47 -3.61
CA ASN A 445 -14.45 14.65 -4.16
C ASN A 445 -13.37 14.33 -5.22
N ALA A 446 -12.99 13.06 -5.34
CA ALA A 446 -12.07 12.58 -6.35
C ALA A 446 -12.77 12.27 -7.69
N SER A 447 -11.97 12.18 -8.75
CA SER A 447 -12.38 11.63 -10.05
C SER A 447 -11.74 10.28 -10.31
N TYR A 448 -12.47 9.45 -11.04
CA TYR A 448 -12.14 8.05 -11.32
C TYR A 448 -12.04 7.79 -12.83
N PRO A 449 -11.20 6.84 -13.29
CA PRO A 449 -10.92 6.64 -14.71
C PRO A 449 -12.12 6.08 -15.49
N THR A 450 -12.98 5.29 -14.86
CA THR A 450 -14.15 4.66 -15.48
C THR A 450 -15.39 4.90 -14.61
N GLN A 451 -16.56 4.83 -15.25
CA GLN A 451 -17.84 4.97 -14.55
C GLN A 451 -17.94 3.92 -13.44
N LYS A 452 -17.58 2.67 -13.75
CA LYS A 452 -17.69 1.56 -12.81
C LYS A 452 -16.80 1.75 -11.58
N ILE A 453 -15.57 2.23 -11.77
CA ILE A 453 -14.68 2.55 -10.65
C ILE A 453 -15.25 3.70 -9.81
N GLY A 454 -15.83 4.73 -10.44
CA GLY A 454 -16.53 5.79 -9.72
C GLY A 454 -17.70 5.26 -8.89
N GLU A 455 -18.50 4.35 -9.46
CA GLU A 455 -19.65 3.74 -8.79
C GLU A 455 -19.21 2.91 -7.58
N ASN A 456 -18.23 2.02 -7.76
CA ASN A 456 -17.73 1.19 -6.67
C ASN A 456 -17.02 2.01 -5.60
N SER A 457 -16.32 3.08 -5.97
CA SER A 457 -15.69 3.98 -4.99
C SER A 457 -16.73 4.69 -4.14
N HIS A 458 -17.83 5.17 -4.74
CA HIS A 458 -18.95 5.73 -3.98
C HIS A 458 -19.66 4.68 -3.12
N ASN A 459 -19.97 3.52 -3.71
CA ASN A 459 -20.79 2.48 -3.09
C ASN A 459 -20.12 1.76 -1.92
N PHE A 460 -18.79 1.65 -1.93
CA PHE A 460 -18.04 0.86 -0.94
C PHE A 460 -16.99 1.66 -0.19
N ARG A 461 -16.60 2.84 -0.68
CA ARG A 461 -15.71 3.79 -0.01
C ARG A 461 -14.40 3.17 0.52
N PRO A 462 -13.68 2.36 -0.30
CA PRO A 462 -12.45 1.69 0.12
C PRO A 462 -11.31 2.69 0.42
N LEU A 463 -10.72 2.55 1.60
CA LEU A 463 -9.55 3.29 2.06
C LEU A 463 -8.40 2.32 2.34
N GLY A 464 -7.19 2.85 2.50
CA GLY A 464 -6.03 2.07 2.92
C GLY A 464 -5.07 2.89 3.77
N LEU A 465 -5.37 3.02 5.05
CA LEU A 465 -4.43 3.51 6.06
C LEU A 465 -3.45 2.40 6.44
N GLY A 466 -2.16 2.72 6.40
CA GLY A 466 -1.09 1.84 6.87
C GLY A 466 -0.11 2.57 7.76
N TYR A 467 1.06 1.98 7.91
CA TYR A 467 2.19 2.60 8.59
C TYR A 467 3.51 2.30 7.87
N ALA A 468 4.56 3.02 8.25
CA ALA A 468 5.95 2.70 7.95
C ALA A 468 6.74 2.59 9.26
N ASN A 469 8.01 2.25 9.18
CA ASN A 469 8.95 2.26 10.29
C ASN A 469 8.77 1.16 11.35
N LEU A 470 8.13 0.02 11.04
CA LEU A 470 8.01 -1.07 12.03
C LEU A 470 9.38 -1.65 12.43
N GLY A 471 10.27 -1.90 11.47
CA GLY A 471 11.61 -2.40 11.74
C GLY A 471 12.41 -1.46 12.65
N ALA A 472 12.38 -0.17 12.33
CA ALA A 472 13.01 0.88 13.13
C ALA A 472 12.41 0.96 14.54
N LEU A 473 11.09 0.87 14.67
CA LEU A 473 10.42 0.89 15.96
C LEU A 473 10.90 -0.25 16.86
N LEU A 474 10.85 -1.49 16.36
CA LEU A 474 11.26 -2.67 17.14
C LEU A 474 12.73 -2.58 17.53
N MET A 475 13.61 -2.19 16.59
CA MET A 475 15.04 -1.99 16.87
C MET A 475 15.26 -0.93 17.95
N SER A 476 14.59 0.23 17.87
CA SER A 476 14.71 1.32 18.86
C SER A 476 14.30 0.89 20.27
N MET A 477 13.37 -0.07 20.37
CA MET A 477 12.90 -0.64 21.63
C MET A 477 13.81 -1.74 22.17
N GLY A 478 14.86 -2.13 21.44
CA GLY A 478 15.72 -3.27 21.80
C GLY A 478 15.04 -4.62 21.56
N VAL A 479 14.02 -4.67 20.69
CA VAL A 479 13.26 -5.89 20.39
C VAL A 479 13.67 -6.42 19.02
N PRO A 480 14.18 -7.68 18.93
CA PRO A 480 14.48 -8.29 17.64
C PRO A 480 13.24 -8.40 16.76
N TYR A 481 13.37 -8.04 15.48
CA TYR A 481 12.27 -8.15 14.52
C TYR A 481 11.76 -9.59 14.41
N ASP A 482 12.67 -10.56 14.29
CA ASP A 482 12.34 -11.99 14.32
C ASP A 482 12.32 -12.53 15.76
N SER A 483 11.33 -12.08 16.54
CA SER A 483 11.04 -12.62 17.88
C SER A 483 9.54 -12.68 18.14
N ASP A 484 9.13 -13.51 19.11
CA ASP A 484 7.72 -13.56 19.54
C ASP A 484 7.26 -12.20 20.06
N GLN A 485 8.12 -11.51 20.81
CA GLN A 485 7.82 -10.16 21.28
C GLN A 485 7.65 -9.17 20.12
N GLY A 486 8.55 -9.18 19.14
CA GLY A 486 8.45 -8.32 17.96
C GLY A 486 7.16 -8.54 17.17
N ARG A 487 6.75 -9.80 17.03
CA ARG A 487 5.49 -10.20 16.39
C ARG A 487 4.26 -9.72 17.17
N GLU A 488 4.24 -9.86 18.48
CA GLU A 488 3.14 -9.36 19.32
C GLU A 488 3.02 -7.83 19.26
N TYR A 489 4.15 -7.11 19.31
CA TYR A 489 4.16 -5.65 19.15
C TYR A 489 3.56 -5.23 17.80
N ALA A 490 4.03 -5.86 16.72
CA ALA A 490 3.53 -5.59 15.37
C ALA A 490 2.02 -5.89 15.25
N GLY A 491 1.57 -7.03 15.78
CA GLY A 491 0.16 -7.40 15.82
C GLY A 491 -0.68 -6.39 16.61
N ALA A 492 -0.25 -6.00 17.80
CA ALA A 492 -0.98 -5.08 18.67
C ALA A 492 -1.06 -3.65 18.10
N ILE A 493 0.03 -3.11 17.54
CA ILE A 493 0.02 -1.79 16.86
C ILE A 493 -0.96 -1.80 15.68
N THR A 494 -0.93 -2.87 14.89
CA THR A 494 -1.83 -3.02 13.75
C THR A 494 -3.28 -3.18 14.19
N ALA A 495 -3.52 -3.91 15.29
CA ALA A 495 -4.84 -4.07 15.90
C ALA A 495 -5.41 -2.72 16.36
N VAL A 496 -4.61 -1.87 17.02
CA VAL A 496 -5.01 -0.50 17.38
C VAL A 496 -5.37 0.29 16.12
N MET A 497 -4.52 0.25 15.08
CA MET A 497 -4.75 1.00 13.84
C MET A 497 -6.07 0.63 13.17
N CYS A 498 -6.31 -0.67 12.93
CA CYS A 498 -7.48 -1.11 12.19
C CYS A 498 -8.77 -1.03 13.02
N GLY A 499 -8.72 -1.39 14.31
CA GLY A 499 -9.86 -1.24 15.20
C GLY A 499 -10.29 0.22 15.33
N GLN A 500 -9.33 1.13 15.57
CA GLN A 500 -9.62 2.57 15.65
C GLN A 500 -10.15 3.11 14.31
N ALA A 501 -9.60 2.64 13.18
CA ALA A 501 -10.08 3.06 11.86
C ALA A 501 -11.55 2.66 11.61
N TYR A 502 -11.94 1.43 11.96
CA TYR A 502 -13.34 1.00 11.86
C TYR A 502 -14.24 1.69 12.89
N LEU A 503 -13.75 1.98 14.09
CA LEU A 503 -14.47 2.80 15.07
C LEU A 503 -14.78 4.19 14.49
N THR A 504 -13.79 4.86 13.90
CA THR A 504 -14.02 6.16 13.26
C THR A 504 -14.91 6.08 12.04
N SER A 505 -14.77 5.03 11.22
CA SER A 505 -15.72 4.76 10.14
C SER A 505 -17.16 4.60 10.64
N SER A 506 -17.36 3.93 11.79
CA SER A 506 -18.67 3.79 12.41
C SER A 506 -19.21 5.12 12.99
N ARG A 507 -18.34 5.94 13.61
CA ARG A 507 -18.71 7.29 14.09
C ARG A 507 -19.15 8.19 12.94
N ILE A 508 -18.49 8.11 11.79
CA ILE A 508 -18.92 8.82 10.58
C ILE A 508 -20.29 8.31 10.13
N ALA A 509 -20.46 6.98 10.02
CA ALA A 509 -21.72 6.36 9.63
C ALA A 509 -22.91 6.72 10.56
N ALA A 510 -22.67 6.92 11.85
CA ALA A 510 -23.69 7.37 12.79
C ALA A 510 -24.29 8.75 12.43
N THR A 511 -23.53 9.57 11.69
CA THR A 511 -23.91 10.95 11.33
C THR A 511 -24.27 11.10 9.84
N THR A 512 -23.68 10.29 8.96
CA THR A 512 -23.86 10.37 7.50
C THR A 512 -24.55 9.16 6.88
N GLY A 513 -24.74 8.09 7.65
CA GLY A 513 -25.19 6.79 7.18
C GLY A 513 -24.02 5.89 6.72
N PRO A 514 -24.19 4.55 6.80
CA PRO A 514 -23.18 3.61 6.31
C PRO A 514 -22.97 3.73 4.80
N PHE A 515 -21.94 3.06 4.25
CA PHE A 515 -21.76 3.01 2.79
C PHE A 515 -22.97 2.34 2.11
N PRO A 516 -23.32 2.71 0.86
CA PRO A 516 -24.48 2.17 0.16
C PRO A 516 -24.53 0.63 0.09
N GLY A 517 -23.38 -0.01 -0.10
CA GLY A 517 -23.27 -1.48 -0.14
C GLY A 517 -23.36 -2.19 1.22
N TYR A 518 -23.56 -1.48 2.34
CA TYR A 518 -23.48 -2.08 3.68
C TYR A 518 -24.66 -2.98 4.00
N GLU A 519 -25.91 -2.56 3.72
CA GLU A 519 -27.12 -3.30 4.12
C GLU A 519 -27.11 -4.75 3.63
N VAL A 520 -26.70 -4.98 2.38
CA VAL A 520 -26.64 -6.34 1.78
C VAL A 520 -25.52 -7.18 2.40
N ASN A 521 -24.52 -6.52 2.95
CA ASN A 521 -23.32 -7.12 3.52
C ASN A 521 -23.28 -7.05 5.04
N GLU A 522 -24.32 -6.57 5.73
CA GLU A 522 -24.27 -6.31 7.17
C GLU A 522 -23.81 -7.55 7.96
N GLN A 523 -24.37 -8.72 7.65
CA GLN A 523 -24.03 -9.98 8.30
C GLN A 523 -22.57 -10.43 8.06
N PRO A 524 -22.09 -10.59 6.79
CA PRO A 524 -20.69 -10.93 6.56
C PRO A 524 -19.72 -9.83 7.04
N PHE A 525 -20.15 -8.56 7.07
CA PHE A 525 -19.34 -7.47 7.61
C PHE A 525 -19.13 -7.64 9.13
N LEU A 526 -20.21 -7.86 9.89
CA LEU A 526 -20.14 -8.08 11.33
C LEU A 526 -19.46 -9.42 11.69
N GLU A 527 -19.52 -10.43 10.82
CA GLU A 527 -18.69 -11.64 10.91
C GLU A 527 -17.20 -11.27 10.85
N VAL A 528 -16.75 -10.56 9.83
CA VAL A 528 -15.34 -10.18 9.66
C VAL A 528 -14.84 -9.28 10.80
N ILE A 529 -15.65 -8.31 11.25
CA ILE A 529 -15.29 -7.48 12.42
C ILE A 529 -15.11 -8.34 13.68
N ARG A 530 -15.98 -9.34 13.90
CA ARG A 530 -15.79 -10.28 15.02
C ARG A 530 -14.51 -11.10 14.87
N MET A 531 -14.18 -11.56 13.67
CA MET A 531 -12.94 -12.31 13.43
C MET A 531 -11.69 -11.48 13.79
N HIS A 532 -11.65 -10.19 13.44
CA HIS A 532 -10.57 -9.29 13.85
C HIS A 532 -10.53 -9.09 15.37
N ARG A 533 -11.70 -8.86 15.99
CA ARG A 533 -11.85 -8.72 17.45
C ARG A 533 -11.40 -9.98 18.20
N ASP A 534 -11.77 -11.15 17.72
CA ASP A 534 -11.38 -12.44 18.29
C ASP A 534 -9.88 -12.67 18.15
N ALA A 535 -9.27 -12.22 17.04
CA ALA A 535 -7.82 -12.22 16.89
C ALA A 535 -7.14 -11.30 17.91
N ALA A 536 -7.70 -10.12 18.20
CA ALA A 536 -7.15 -9.19 19.19
C ALA A 536 -7.21 -9.78 20.60
N GLY A 537 -8.26 -10.56 20.90
CA GLY A 537 -8.38 -11.32 22.15
C GLY A 537 -7.32 -12.41 22.34
N ARG A 538 -6.60 -12.81 21.28
CA ARG A 538 -5.52 -13.83 21.33
C ARG A 538 -4.12 -13.25 21.47
N LEU A 539 -3.95 -11.93 21.46
CA LEU A 539 -2.66 -11.29 21.69
C LEU A 539 -2.08 -11.67 23.06
N ASN A 540 -0.78 -11.91 23.12
CA ASN A 540 -0.12 -12.31 24.36
C ASN A 540 0.22 -11.08 25.22
N ARG A 541 -0.64 -10.80 26.21
CA ARG A 541 -0.49 -9.69 27.14
C ARG A 541 0.87 -9.64 27.86
N ASN A 542 1.54 -10.78 28.04
CA ASN A 542 2.81 -10.84 28.79
C ASN A 542 4.00 -10.34 27.97
N LEU A 543 3.85 -10.23 26.64
CA LEU A 543 4.88 -9.75 25.73
C LEU A 543 4.68 -8.27 25.33
N LEU A 544 3.65 -7.62 25.89
CA LEU A 544 3.21 -6.29 25.49
C LEU A 544 3.15 -5.33 26.67
N PRO A 545 3.44 -4.03 26.46
CA PRO A 545 3.07 -2.99 27.40
C PRO A 545 1.57 -2.97 27.64
N THR A 546 1.16 -2.78 28.90
CA THR A 546 -0.26 -2.80 29.29
C THR A 546 -1.11 -1.84 28.46
N ALA A 547 -0.63 -0.62 28.22
CA ALA A 547 -1.34 0.38 27.42
C ALA A 547 -1.59 -0.08 25.97
N LEU A 548 -0.61 -0.71 25.34
CA LEU A 548 -0.73 -1.19 23.96
C LEU A 548 -1.70 -2.37 23.85
N PHE A 549 -1.61 -3.33 24.77
CA PHE A 549 -2.55 -4.45 24.82
C PHE A 549 -3.99 -3.99 25.08
N GLN A 550 -4.20 -3.13 26.08
CA GLN A 550 -5.53 -2.59 26.40
C GLN A 550 -6.09 -1.74 25.26
N GLY A 551 -5.25 -0.89 24.64
CA GLY A 551 -5.66 -0.11 23.47
C GLY A 551 -6.10 -0.99 22.31
N ALA A 552 -5.38 -2.08 22.02
CA ALA A 552 -5.75 -3.02 20.97
C ALA A 552 -7.12 -3.68 21.24
N GLN A 553 -7.38 -4.12 22.48
CA GLN A 553 -8.68 -4.69 22.84
C GLN A 553 -9.81 -3.66 22.77
N GLN A 554 -9.61 -2.50 23.39
CA GLN A 554 -10.60 -1.44 23.48
C GLN A 554 -11.05 -0.95 22.09
N CYS A 555 -10.10 -0.74 21.17
CA CYS A 555 -10.40 -0.33 19.80
C CYS A 555 -11.37 -1.29 19.09
N TRP A 556 -11.18 -2.60 19.25
CA TRP A 556 -12.04 -3.60 18.59
C TRP A 556 -13.38 -3.80 19.30
N ASP A 557 -13.41 -3.72 20.63
CA ASP A 557 -14.66 -3.71 21.40
C ASP A 557 -15.54 -2.52 20.99
N ASP A 558 -14.95 -1.31 20.98
CA ASP A 558 -15.65 -0.08 20.59
C ASP A 558 -16.08 -0.09 19.12
N ALA A 559 -15.21 -0.56 18.21
CA ALA A 559 -15.54 -0.67 16.79
C ALA A 559 -16.74 -1.59 16.56
N TYR A 560 -16.76 -2.76 17.21
CA TYR A 560 -17.88 -3.69 17.13
C TYR A 560 -19.17 -3.11 17.73
N ASP A 561 -19.09 -2.52 18.94
CA ASP A 561 -20.25 -1.97 19.64
C ASP A 561 -20.84 -0.73 18.96
N SER A 562 -19.99 0.13 18.40
CA SER A 562 -20.44 1.25 17.56
C SER A 562 -21.04 0.73 16.26
N GLY A 563 -20.32 -0.16 15.57
CA GLY A 563 -20.68 -0.66 14.25
C GLY A 563 -22.00 -1.42 14.20
N ARG A 564 -22.30 -2.25 15.20
CA ARG A 564 -23.59 -2.96 15.29
C ARG A 564 -24.80 -2.04 15.46
N ARG A 565 -24.58 -0.78 15.88
CA ARG A 565 -25.65 0.22 16.07
C ARG A 565 -25.77 1.15 14.88
N SER A 566 -24.64 1.55 14.29
CA SER A 566 -24.58 2.64 13.31
C SER A 566 -24.17 2.20 11.91
N GLY A 567 -23.72 0.96 11.75
CA GLY A 567 -23.02 0.49 10.56
C GLY A 567 -21.62 1.09 10.44
N TYR A 568 -21.04 0.97 9.24
CA TYR A 568 -19.71 1.47 8.91
C TYR A 568 -19.77 2.31 7.62
N ARG A 569 -18.95 3.35 7.55
CA ARG A 569 -18.88 4.23 6.38
C ARG A 569 -17.96 3.68 5.30
N ASN A 570 -17.03 2.79 5.62
CA ASN A 570 -15.99 2.34 4.70
C ASN A 570 -15.92 0.81 4.69
N ALA A 571 -15.90 0.21 3.50
CA ALA A 571 -15.87 -1.23 3.39
C ALA A 571 -14.49 -1.83 3.73
N GLN A 572 -13.42 -1.10 3.40
CA GLN A 572 -12.04 -1.40 3.74
C GLN A 572 -11.40 -0.11 4.27
N VAL A 573 -10.57 -0.21 5.31
CA VAL A 573 -9.98 0.95 5.99
C VAL A 573 -8.46 0.92 6.06
N THR A 574 -7.85 -0.25 6.13
CA THR A 574 -6.40 -0.43 6.33
C THR A 574 -5.76 -1.39 5.33
N VAL A 575 -4.52 -1.06 4.96
CA VAL A 575 -3.56 -1.89 4.18
C VAL A 575 -2.14 -1.56 4.65
N ILE A 576 -1.15 -2.42 4.40
CA ILE A 576 0.27 -2.02 4.53
C ILE A 576 0.91 -1.94 3.16
N ALA A 577 1.16 -0.73 2.71
CA ALA A 577 1.79 -0.45 1.43
C ALA A 577 3.33 -0.47 1.53
N PRO A 578 4.07 -0.56 0.40
CA PRO A 578 5.53 -0.49 0.40
C PRO A 578 6.10 0.85 0.90
N THR A 579 5.34 1.94 0.85
CA THR A 579 5.77 3.30 1.26
C THR A 579 7.05 3.86 0.59
N GLY A 580 7.50 3.29 -0.53
CA GLY A 580 8.85 3.55 -1.07
C GLY A 580 9.21 5.01 -1.41
N THR A 581 8.26 5.89 -1.75
CA THR A 581 8.56 7.33 -1.93
C THR A 581 8.16 8.16 -0.71
N ILE A 582 6.99 7.89 -0.13
CA ILE A 582 6.46 8.65 1.01
C ILE A 582 7.27 8.41 2.29
N GLY A 583 7.94 7.25 2.41
CA GLY A 583 8.87 6.97 3.50
C GLY A 583 10.04 7.96 3.53
N PHE A 584 10.58 8.35 2.36
CA PHE A 584 11.61 9.40 2.31
C PHE A 584 11.06 10.78 2.67
N MET A 585 9.81 11.09 2.33
CA MET A 585 9.16 12.33 2.76
C MET A 585 8.95 12.37 4.28
N MET A 586 8.73 11.22 4.92
CA MET A 586 8.54 11.10 6.36
C MET A 586 9.84 10.82 7.15
N ASP A 587 11.00 10.79 6.47
CA ASP A 587 12.29 10.39 7.05
C ASP A 587 12.23 9.02 7.76
N CYS A 588 11.61 8.03 7.11
CA CYS A 588 11.57 6.66 7.60
C CYS A 588 12.89 5.91 7.32
N ASP A 589 13.41 5.22 8.33
CA ASP A 589 14.56 4.31 8.21
C ASP A 589 14.15 2.98 7.56
N THR A 590 12.93 2.52 7.85
CA THR A 590 12.35 1.27 7.32
C THR A 590 10.98 1.51 6.70
N THR A 591 10.66 0.75 5.65
CA THR A 591 9.46 0.96 4.83
C THR A 591 8.33 0.02 5.24
N GLY A 592 7.10 0.52 5.39
CA GLY A 592 5.96 -0.34 5.67
C GLY A 592 6.14 -1.19 6.94
N ILE A 593 5.89 -2.50 6.77
CA ILE A 593 6.17 -3.58 7.73
C ILE A 593 7.63 -4.07 7.69
N GLU A 594 8.41 -3.69 6.68
CA GLU A 594 9.73 -4.26 6.43
C GLU A 594 10.69 -4.02 7.62
N PRO A 595 11.57 -4.99 7.92
CA PRO A 595 12.72 -4.72 8.76
C PRO A 595 13.71 -3.83 8.02
N ASP A 596 14.80 -3.46 8.69
CA ASP A 596 15.84 -2.75 7.98
C ASP A 596 16.53 -3.64 6.95
N LEU A 597 16.86 -3.05 5.79
CA LEU A 597 17.50 -3.78 4.70
C LEU A 597 18.93 -4.16 5.06
N ALA A 598 19.66 -3.20 5.63
CA ALA A 598 21.03 -3.32 6.11
C ALA A 598 21.37 -2.12 7.01
N LEU A 599 22.22 -2.30 8.02
CA LEU A 599 22.65 -1.20 8.91
C LEU A 599 23.45 -0.12 8.18
N ILE A 600 24.13 -0.50 7.09
CA ILE A 600 24.81 0.41 6.16
C ILE A 600 24.29 0.13 4.77
N LYS A 601 23.74 1.17 4.14
CA LYS A 601 23.17 1.09 2.80
C LYS A 601 24.00 1.92 1.85
N TYR A 602 24.30 1.34 0.70
CA TYR A 602 24.95 2.02 -0.41
C TYR A 602 23.91 2.24 -1.50
N LYS A 603 23.38 3.46 -1.60
CA LYS A 603 22.39 3.78 -2.62
C LYS A 603 23.09 4.24 -3.89
N LYS A 604 22.96 3.45 -4.95
CA LYS A 604 23.30 3.89 -6.31
C LYS A 604 22.27 4.92 -6.78
N LEU A 605 22.71 6.11 -7.16
CA LEU A 605 21.82 7.15 -7.69
C LEU A 605 21.52 6.89 -9.16
N VAL A 606 20.43 7.46 -9.69
CA VAL A 606 20.13 7.41 -11.12
C VAL A 606 21.22 8.20 -11.84
N GLY A 607 21.92 7.52 -12.74
CA GLY A 607 23.21 7.93 -13.27
C GLY A 607 24.31 6.95 -12.88
N GLY A 608 24.39 6.51 -11.60
CA GLY A 608 25.59 5.94 -10.92
C GLY A 608 26.02 6.74 -9.64
N GLY A 609 27.22 6.52 -9.08
CA GLY A 609 27.65 7.14 -7.81
C GLY A 609 26.96 6.52 -6.60
N VAL A 610 27.55 6.61 -5.40
CA VAL A 610 27.07 5.87 -4.21
C VAL A 610 26.97 6.78 -2.99
N ILE A 611 25.78 6.86 -2.39
CA ILE A 611 25.58 7.48 -1.07
C ILE A 611 25.64 6.37 -0.01
N LYS A 612 26.53 6.51 0.98
CA LYS A 612 26.53 5.69 2.19
C LYS A 612 25.51 6.27 3.17
N ILE A 613 24.54 5.46 3.58
CA ILE A 613 23.53 5.81 4.58
C ILE A 613 23.74 4.87 5.77
N VAL A 614 24.04 5.45 6.94
CA VAL A 614 24.16 4.71 8.20
C VAL A 614 22.81 4.77 8.91
N ASN A 615 22.36 3.65 9.46
CA ASN A 615 21.11 3.57 10.20
C ASN A 615 21.16 4.47 11.46
N ASN A 616 20.17 5.36 11.62
CA ASN A 616 20.11 6.33 12.73
C ASN A 616 19.44 5.76 13.99
N THR A 617 18.81 4.60 13.89
CA THR A 617 18.15 3.88 14.99
C THR A 617 19.15 3.10 15.86
N VAL A 618 20.29 2.66 15.32
CA VAL A 618 21.30 1.87 16.05
C VAL A 618 21.74 2.52 17.39
N PRO A 619 22.11 3.81 17.45
CA PRO A 619 22.52 4.43 18.71
C PRO A 619 21.40 4.41 19.76
N GLN A 620 20.15 4.64 19.34
CA GLN A 620 18.99 4.63 20.24
C GLN A 620 18.76 3.24 20.83
N ALA A 621 18.84 2.20 19.98
CA ALA A 621 18.72 0.81 20.40
C ALA A 621 19.80 0.41 21.40
N LEU A 622 21.06 0.81 21.18
CA LEU A 622 22.17 0.55 22.10
C LEU A 622 21.94 1.25 23.45
N ILE A 623 21.52 2.51 23.47
CA ILE A 623 21.18 3.22 24.72
C ILE A 623 20.05 2.48 25.46
N LYS A 624 19.02 2.04 24.73
CA LYS A 624 17.89 1.27 25.30
C LYS A 624 18.32 -0.06 25.92
N LEU A 625 19.30 -0.72 25.32
CA LEU A 625 19.90 -1.97 25.80
C LEU A 625 20.90 -1.77 26.96
N GLY A 626 21.11 -0.53 27.40
CA GLY A 626 21.92 -0.20 28.58
C GLY A 626 23.40 0.05 28.30
N TYR A 627 23.78 0.31 27.06
CA TYR A 627 25.15 0.72 26.73
C TYR A 627 25.37 2.20 27.05
N SER A 628 26.55 2.52 27.59
CA SER A 628 27.00 3.90 27.84
C SER A 628 27.30 4.66 26.54
N PRO A 629 27.33 6.01 26.56
CA PRO A 629 27.67 6.81 25.37
C PRO A 629 28.99 6.40 24.70
N ASP A 630 30.03 6.15 25.49
CA ASP A 630 31.35 5.72 24.97
C ASP A 630 31.28 4.35 24.27
N GLN A 631 30.49 3.41 24.83
CA GLN A 631 30.25 2.11 24.21
C GLN A 631 29.47 2.24 22.90
N VAL A 632 28.45 3.10 22.89
CA VAL A 632 27.65 3.37 21.71
C VAL A 632 28.53 3.92 20.59
N GLU A 633 29.38 4.91 20.89
CA GLU A 633 30.31 5.50 19.91
C GLU A 633 31.27 4.45 19.33
N GLN A 634 31.87 3.60 20.19
CA GLN A 634 32.77 2.52 19.76
C GLN A 634 32.07 1.53 18.84
N ILE A 635 30.85 1.09 19.17
CA ILE A 635 30.07 0.14 18.37
C ILE A 635 29.65 0.77 17.04
N VAL A 636 29.21 2.03 17.04
CA VAL A 636 28.82 2.75 15.82
C VAL A 636 30.01 2.96 14.89
N THR A 637 31.19 3.31 15.42
CA THR A 637 32.43 3.42 14.63
C THR A 637 32.85 2.06 14.06
N HIS A 638 32.68 0.98 14.83
CA HIS A 638 32.91 -0.38 14.32
C HIS A 638 31.98 -0.71 13.15
N ILE A 639 30.68 -0.43 13.28
CA ILE A 639 29.71 -0.63 12.18
C ILE A 639 30.13 0.19 10.97
N ASP A 640 30.43 1.48 11.14
CA ASP A 640 30.81 2.38 10.05
C ASP A 640 32.05 1.90 9.29
N SER A 641 33.04 1.36 10.00
CA SER A 641 34.29 0.88 9.41
C SER A 641 34.23 -0.53 8.83
N THR A 642 33.44 -1.43 9.42
CA THR A 642 33.43 -2.86 9.06
C THR A 642 32.20 -3.29 8.26
N GLY A 643 31.14 -2.48 8.21
CA GLY A 643 29.90 -2.86 7.54
C GLY A 643 29.01 -3.81 8.34
N THR A 644 29.37 -4.19 9.57
CA THR A 644 28.62 -5.12 10.42
C THR A 644 28.73 -4.74 11.90
N ILE A 645 27.76 -5.17 12.71
CA ILE A 645 27.84 -5.06 14.17
C ILE A 645 28.55 -6.25 14.81
N GLU A 646 28.68 -7.37 14.10
CA GLU A 646 29.36 -8.56 14.60
C GLU A 646 30.83 -8.25 14.92
N GLY A 647 31.27 -8.66 16.11
CA GLY A 647 32.63 -8.40 16.59
C GLY A 647 32.87 -6.98 17.13
N ALA A 648 31.84 -6.12 17.21
CA ALA A 648 31.99 -4.78 17.78
C ALA A 648 32.48 -4.83 19.24
N PRO A 649 33.35 -3.90 19.66
CA PRO A 649 33.83 -3.87 21.04
C PRO A 649 32.68 -3.81 22.04
N GLN A 650 32.75 -4.62 23.10
CA GLN A 650 31.79 -4.61 24.22
C GLN A 650 30.35 -5.03 23.88
N ILE A 651 30.02 -5.35 22.62
CA ILE A 651 28.69 -5.85 22.25
C ILE A 651 28.44 -7.19 22.91
N LYS A 652 27.28 -7.34 23.54
CA LYS A 652 26.82 -8.59 24.13
C LYS A 652 26.17 -9.48 23.07
N PRO A 653 26.52 -10.78 22.98
CA PRO A 653 25.96 -11.68 21.97
C PRO A 653 24.43 -11.74 21.96
N GLU A 654 23.79 -11.68 23.13
CA GLU A 654 22.33 -11.70 23.29
C GLU A 654 21.63 -10.48 22.67
N HIS A 655 22.34 -9.39 22.42
CA HIS A 655 21.79 -8.17 21.82
C HIS A 655 21.87 -8.15 20.29
N LEU A 656 22.65 -9.05 19.67
CA LEU A 656 22.90 -9.03 18.22
C LEU A 656 21.61 -9.15 17.39
N ALA A 657 20.66 -9.97 17.84
CA ALA A 657 19.40 -10.20 17.12
C ALA A 657 18.54 -8.94 16.94
N VAL A 658 18.73 -7.92 17.78
CA VAL A 658 18.05 -6.61 17.64
C VAL A 658 18.44 -5.91 16.34
N PHE A 659 19.64 -6.18 15.84
CA PHE A 659 20.24 -5.49 14.71
C PHE A 659 20.26 -6.34 13.43
N ASP A 660 19.66 -7.53 13.47
CA ASP A 660 19.54 -8.38 12.27
C ASP A 660 18.67 -7.66 11.23
N CYS A 661 19.17 -7.63 9.98
CA CYS A 661 18.53 -6.98 8.83
C CYS A 661 18.03 -8.01 7.82
N SER A 662 17.29 -7.58 6.80
CA SER A 662 16.87 -8.45 5.68
C SER A 662 18.06 -9.06 4.94
N PHE A 663 19.15 -8.30 4.76
CA PHE A 663 20.34 -8.78 4.07
C PHE A 663 21.47 -9.08 5.03
N ARG A 664 22.17 -10.18 4.76
CA ARG A 664 23.43 -10.51 5.41
C ARG A 664 24.48 -9.45 5.04
N PRO A 665 25.12 -8.78 6.03
CA PRO A 665 26.19 -7.84 5.74
C PRO A 665 27.41 -8.58 5.16
N GLN A 666 28.16 -7.92 4.28
CA GLN A 666 29.30 -8.54 3.59
C GLN A 666 30.34 -9.17 4.54
N ASN A 667 30.58 -8.54 5.69
CA ASN A 667 31.56 -8.99 6.70
C ASN A 667 30.90 -9.67 7.91
N GLY A 668 29.63 -10.07 7.80
CA GLY A 668 28.91 -10.76 8.88
C GLY A 668 28.18 -12.01 8.40
N THR A 669 27.56 -12.68 9.35
CA THR A 669 26.91 -13.99 9.15
C THR A 669 25.41 -13.94 9.41
N ARG A 670 24.93 -12.92 10.13
CA ARG A 670 23.54 -12.84 10.58
C ARG A 670 22.64 -12.10 9.58
N ALA A 671 21.42 -12.59 9.46
CA ALA A 671 20.30 -11.94 8.79
C ALA A 671 19.00 -12.46 9.41
N ILE A 672 17.90 -11.74 9.22
CA ILE A 672 16.58 -12.23 9.58
C ILE A 672 16.30 -13.50 8.76
N HIS A 673 15.94 -14.59 9.45
CA HIS A 673 15.57 -15.81 8.77
C HIS A 673 14.31 -15.60 7.93
N TYR A 674 14.19 -16.23 6.76
CA TYR A 674 13.04 -16.03 5.86
C TYR A 674 11.69 -16.35 6.54
N MET A 675 11.65 -17.36 7.40
CA MET A 675 10.46 -17.65 8.24
C MET A 675 10.13 -16.54 9.24
N GLY A 676 11.08 -15.72 9.67
CA GLY A 676 10.84 -14.53 10.48
C GLY A 676 9.96 -13.51 9.74
N HIS A 677 10.22 -13.30 8.44
CA HIS A 677 9.38 -12.46 7.59
C HIS A 677 7.96 -13.05 7.43
N VAL A 678 7.84 -14.35 7.14
CA VAL A 678 6.53 -15.03 6.99
C VAL A 678 5.72 -14.97 8.28
N ARG A 679 6.34 -15.25 9.44
CA ARG A 679 5.67 -15.21 10.74
C ARG A 679 5.28 -13.79 11.14
N MET A 680 6.07 -12.78 10.74
CA MET A 680 5.67 -11.37 10.94
C MET A 680 4.42 -11.02 10.14
N MET A 681 4.32 -11.45 8.87
CA MET A 681 3.08 -11.29 8.09
C MET A 681 1.91 -11.97 8.78
N ALA A 682 2.08 -13.21 9.26
CA ALA A 682 1.03 -13.96 9.94
C ALA A 682 0.56 -13.28 11.24
N ALA A 683 1.46 -12.61 11.98
CA ALA A 683 1.11 -11.88 13.20
C ALA A 683 0.31 -10.61 12.93
N VAL A 684 0.54 -9.96 11.79
CA VAL A 684 -0.02 -8.65 11.44
C VAL A 684 -1.30 -8.76 10.61
N GLN A 685 -1.38 -9.71 9.67
CA GLN A 685 -2.47 -9.85 8.70
C GLN A 685 -3.88 -9.98 9.31
N PRO A 686 -4.09 -10.63 10.48
CA PRO A 686 -5.41 -10.67 11.13
C PRO A 686 -5.94 -9.30 11.58
N PHE A 687 -5.14 -8.24 11.48
CA PHE A 687 -5.50 -6.88 11.90
C PHE A 687 -5.52 -5.89 10.73
N ILE A 688 -5.66 -6.37 9.50
CA ILE A 688 -5.72 -5.54 8.30
C ILE A 688 -6.95 -5.92 7.49
N SER A 689 -7.71 -4.92 7.06
CA SER A 689 -8.92 -5.16 6.25
C SER A 689 -8.63 -5.47 4.77
N GLY A 690 -7.50 -5.00 4.24
CA GLY A 690 -6.93 -5.43 2.96
C GLY A 690 -5.79 -6.43 3.17
N ALA A 691 -4.62 -6.15 2.62
CA ALA A 691 -3.44 -7.01 2.70
C ALA A 691 -2.14 -6.23 2.97
N ILE A 692 -1.04 -6.97 3.00
CA ILE A 692 0.30 -6.48 3.28
C ILE A 692 1.16 -6.64 2.03
N SER A 693 1.84 -5.58 1.62
CA SER A 693 2.99 -5.70 0.74
C SER A 693 4.22 -6.06 1.56
N LYS A 694 4.73 -7.29 1.39
CA LYS A 694 5.91 -7.79 2.10
C LYS A 694 6.77 -8.63 1.16
N THR A 695 8.07 -8.37 1.16
CA THR A 695 9.07 -9.24 0.52
C THR A 695 9.57 -10.28 1.51
N ILE A 696 9.65 -11.56 1.13
CA ILE A 696 10.38 -12.57 1.91
C ILE A 696 11.81 -12.57 1.41
N ASN A 697 12.71 -11.89 2.12
CA ASN A 697 14.12 -11.88 1.75
C ASN A 697 14.75 -13.24 2.08
N MET A 698 15.46 -13.80 1.11
CA MET A 698 16.15 -15.08 1.23
C MET A 698 17.61 -14.89 0.83
N PRO A 699 18.56 -15.56 1.51
CA PRO A 699 19.97 -15.51 1.14
C PRO A 699 20.23 -16.21 -0.21
N GLU A 700 21.35 -15.89 -0.85
CA GLU A 700 21.72 -16.44 -2.17
C GLU A 700 21.90 -17.95 -2.14
N GLU A 701 22.29 -18.52 -1.01
CA GLU A 701 22.40 -19.97 -0.81
C GLU A 701 21.06 -20.70 -0.57
N SER A 702 19.93 -19.99 -0.54
CA SER A 702 18.61 -20.63 -0.43
C SER A 702 18.34 -21.54 -1.62
N THR A 703 17.63 -22.63 -1.36
CA THR A 703 17.25 -23.60 -2.38
C THR A 703 15.79 -23.43 -2.80
N VAL A 704 15.41 -24.05 -3.93
CA VAL A 704 14.00 -24.10 -4.35
C VAL A 704 13.12 -24.80 -3.31
N GLU A 705 13.65 -25.76 -2.54
CA GLU A 705 12.90 -26.44 -1.47
C GLU A 705 12.66 -25.53 -0.26
N ASP A 706 13.49 -24.50 -0.04
CA ASP A 706 13.28 -23.52 1.03
C ASP A 706 12.13 -22.55 0.72
N ILE A 707 11.84 -22.33 -0.58
CA ILE A 707 10.78 -21.44 -1.10
C ILE A 707 9.45 -22.19 -1.13
#